data_AF-A0A1B8JAK1-F1
#
_entry.id   AF-A0A1B8JAK1-F1
#
_cell.length_a   1.000
_cell.length_b   1.000
_cell.length_c   1.000
_cell.angle_alpha   90.00
_cell.angle_beta   90.00
_cell.angle_gamma   90.00
#
_symmetry.space_group_name_H-M   'P 1'
#
loop_
_entity.id
_entity.type
_entity.pdbx_description
1 polymer ?
#
loop_
_entity_poly.entity_id
_entity_poly.type
_entity_poly.pdbx_seq_one_letter_code
_entity_poly.pdbx_strand_id
1 'polypeptide(L)'
;MNQAGEGFTQGAPDSLDLLLDSLYFSFNSQDYRRCIEIATRILANLASVGLASASLAGASSGEAADSAGAAPESSAQNPASDATSSPHQNPESKNLKKDSAKADSTKPSPANPDSTKIDPAKIARVWFVCAMSLYYLGDTARAIEYLSYARDLAPRDEPIALNLAELLRLQGEPALAVQILSALLPSKNPDLYYNLACALNLLGEKAHAKSAYQEVLKLSPNDKDAAYNLANLCAQEGDTKQAIALYKRCDTLQARFNLAHTYTLIDDMPRALALYKSLESSFLPRPRAPQESEEAYNAYQDSRAEFYFNYANAARYAGHTREAERLYQTSYAITHNSAYVINYAYLLLSVGVFERGFSYYQERLHLPKAAMDNSRFFDSPRHIALENPADIRERIKDARVLVFYEQGFGDSLMFGRFIDMLQCARKFVFVQESLKSLFALRYEVVDRGFDDFDYCLSLPSLPYVLGISMLADFAHNASYLQGVLRARESKGADLANVDSANLNSANLDSANVDSANADFRHCEERSDEAIHKQAKGEVSLAIHRDTPEPTHQSPSHTSHTPSAQAPKRALKIGIFFHSNPNFAYATYKSIKLSMLIKCFEQWRKQGLAFTLHCLQPEPLESISDKHCVKERATTIAELQSDAFGDEADSGQKIFGDIDSGADFAKACKTSAKPAKTAKPDKLGKRLTLHTYKLRDFLDAASVVAEMDLVVSVDSVAAHLAIALGVPSAVLAYKRYDWRWGELAHTRFRGFCGGEVFAQSVYGEWGSVLNDLRAYLLSLDSST
;
A
#
# COMPACT_ATOMS: atom_id res chain seq x y z
N MET A 1 27.13 57.50 -3.24
CA MET A 1 27.22 58.96 -3.42
C MET A 1 27.46 59.25 -4.89
N ASN A 2 26.86 60.29 -5.46
CA ASN A 2 26.98 60.58 -6.89
C ASN A 2 28.19 61.49 -7.16
N GLN A 3 29.12 61.06 -8.02
CA GLN A 3 29.91 61.91 -8.94
C GLN A 3 30.87 61.04 -9.78
N ALA A 4 30.46 60.65 -10.99
CA ALA A 4 31.32 60.10 -12.07
C ALA A 4 30.52 59.95 -13.39
N GLY A 5 29.80 61.00 -13.80
CA GLY A 5 28.99 60.97 -15.02
C GLY A 5 29.57 61.88 -16.10
N GLU A 6 30.58 61.43 -16.84
CA GLU A 6 31.03 61.99 -18.13
C GLU A 6 32.14 61.11 -18.75
N GLY A 7 32.22 61.06 -20.09
CA GLY A 7 33.50 60.83 -20.78
C GLY A 7 34.05 59.40 -20.97
N PHE A 8 33.24 58.36 -21.24
CA PHE A 8 33.79 57.14 -21.86
C PHE A 8 34.10 57.37 -23.36
N THR A 9 35.26 57.98 -23.62
CA THR A 9 35.81 58.17 -24.97
C THR A 9 36.27 56.86 -25.60
N GLN A 10 36.37 56.82 -26.93
CA GLN A 10 37.00 55.71 -27.67
C GLN A 10 38.49 55.58 -27.26
N GLY A 11 38.76 54.65 -26.35
CA GLY A 11 40.10 54.29 -25.88
C GLY A 11 40.50 52.88 -26.33
N ALA A 12 41.75 52.51 -26.05
CA ALA A 12 42.26 51.16 -26.32
C ALA A 12 41.40 50.09 -25.64
N PRO A 13 41.27 48.88 -26.22
CA PRO A 13 40.54 47.80 -25.58
C PRO A 13 41.15 47.47 -24.22
N ASP A 14 40.34 47.60 -23.16
CA ASP A 14 40.66 47.05 -21.85
C ASP A 14 41.13 45.60 -22.03
N SER A 15 42.27 45.22 -21.43
CA SER A 15 42.76 43.85 -21.57
C SER A 15 41.70 42.88 -21.05
N LEU A 16 41.57 41.71 -21.69
CA LEU A 16 40.55 40.73 -21.34
C LEU A 16 40.56 40.41 -19.83
N ASP A 17 41.75 40.36 -19.24
CA ASP A 17 41.94 40.12 -17.80
C ASP A 17 41.40 41.25 -16.92
N LEU A 18 41.53 42.54 -17.30
CA LEU A 18 40.91 43.65 -16.57
C LEU A 18 39.38 43.61 -16.63
N LEU A 19 38.80 43.22 -17.77
CA LEU A 19 37.35 43.03 -17.90
C LEU A 19 36.86 41.82 -17.10
N LEU A 20 37.65 40.74 -17.04
CA LEU A 20 37.38 39.57 -16.19
C LEU A 20 37.44 39.92 -14.70
N ASP A 21 38.46 40.65 -14.26
CA ASP A 21 38.58 41.11 -12.86
C ASP A 21 37.39 42.00 -12.47
N SER A 22 36.96 42.91 -13.36
CA SER A 22 35.77 43.74 -13.15
C SER A 22 34.47 42.91 -13.10
N LEU A 23 34.36 41.87 -13.92
CA LEU A 23 33.22 40.93 -13.92
C LEU A 23 33.15 40.15 -12.59
N TYR A 24 34.27 39.58 -12.13
CA TYR A 24 34.33 38.83 -10.87
C TYR A 24 34.12 39.73 -9.65
N PHE A 25 34.67 40.95 -9.65
CA PHE A 25 34.43 41.94 -8.60
C PHE A 25 32.93 42.29 -8.49
N SER A 26 32.27 42.53 -9.63
CA SER A 26 30.84 42.82 -9.68
C SER A 26 30.00 41.65 -9.16
N PHE A 27 30.36 40.41 -9.52
CA PHE A 27 29.64 39.21 -9.11
C PHE A 27 29.77 38.94 -7.61
N ASN A 28 30.98 39.06 -7.06
CA ASN A 28 31.22 38.97 -5.62
C ASN A 28 30.55 40.10 -4.83
N SER A 29 30.31 41.26 -5.48
CA SER A 29 29.56 42.40 -4.93
C SER A 29 28.04 42.29 -5.14
N GLN A 30 27.55 41.20 -5.73
CA GLN A 30 26.13 40.93 -6.05
C GLN A 30 25.48 41.94 -7.03
N ASP A 31 26.27 42.70 -7.80
CA ASP A 31 25.75 43.56 -8.86
C ASP A 31 25.55 42.75 -10.16
N TYR A 32 24.55 41.87 -10.13
CA TYR A 32 24.24 40.94 -11.22
C TYR A 32 23.86 41.66 -12.53
N ARG A 33 23.33 42.89 -12.46
CA ARG A 33 23.06 43.70 -13.66
C ARG A 33 24.37 44.15 -14.30
N ARG A 34 25.30 44.68 -13.50
CA ARG A 34 26.64 45.06 -13.99
C ARG A 34 27.46 43.86 -14.48
N CYS A 35 27.29 42.68 -13.88
CA CYS A 35 27.86 41.44 -14.40
C CYS A 35 27.42 41.15 -15.83
N ILE A 36 26.12 41.24 -16.12
CA ILE A 36 25.57 41.00 -17.45
C ILE A 36 26.11 42.05 -18.44
N GLU A 37 26.11 43.34 -18.08
CA GLU A 37 26.70 44.40 -18.92
C GLU A 37 28.16 44.13 -19.30
N ILE A 38 28.99 43.72 -18.33
CA ILE A 38 30.41 43.43 -18.56
C ILE A 38 30.57 42.14 -19.37
N ALA A 39 29.83 41.07 -19.04
CA ALA A 39 29.89 39.80 -19.76
C ALA A 39 29.45 39.95 -21.22
N THR A 40 28.34 40.65 -21.50
CA THR A 40 27.89 40.93 -22.87
C THR A 40 28.91 41.78 -23.64
N ARG A 41 29.56 42.78 -23.00
CA ARG A 41 30.67 43.53 -23.63
C ARG A 41 31.86 42.63 -23.98
N ILE A 42 32.27 41.71 -23.08
CA ILE A 42 33.34 40.75 -23.36
C ILE A 42 32.95 39.84 -24.53
N LEU A 43 31.75 39.25 -24.50
CA LEU A 43 31.27 38.30 -25.49
C LEU A 43 31.10 38.94 -26.88
N ALA A 44 30.59 40.17 -26.96
CA ALA A 44 30.51 40.94 -28.20
C ALA A 44 31.90 41.23 -28.80
N ASN A 45 32.87 41.61 -27.96
CA ASN A 45 34.26 41.80 -28.39
C ASN A 45 34.87 40.49 -28.92
N LEU A 46 34.65 39.35 -28.25
CA LEU A 46 35.12 38.03 -28.69
C LEU A 46 34.51 37.59 -30.04
N ALA A 47 33.23 37.86 -30.25
CA ALA A 47 32.55 37.57 -31.52
C ALA A 47 33.05 38.46 -32.67
N SER A 48 33.30 39.75 -32.42
CA SER A 48 33.80 40.68 -33.44
C SER A 48 35.19 40.33 -34.01
N VAL A 49 35.97 39.55 -33.26
CA VAL A 49 37.30 39.03 -33.65
C VAL A 49 37.20 37.60 -34.22
N GLY A 50 35.99 37.04 -34.37
CA GLY A 50 35.76 35.69 -34.93
C GLY A 50 36.14 34.54 -33.99
N LEU A 51 36.35 34.81 -32.69
CA LEU A 51 36.78 33.83 -31.69
C LEU A 51 35.63 33.19 -30.91
N ALA A 52 34.38 33.65 -31.11
CA ALA A 52 33.18 33.06 -30.53
C ALA A 52 32.21 32.61 -31.64
N SER A 53 32.30 31.33 -32.05
CA SER A 53 31.54 30.75 -33.16
C SER A 53 30.28 29.99 -32.72
N ALA A 54 29.37 30.65 -32.00
CA ALA A 54 27.96 30.23 -31.83
C ALA A 54 27.07 31.39 -31.33
N SER A 55 25.85 31.48 -31.87
CA SER A 55 24.67 32.11 -31.26
C SER A 55 24.81 33.48 -30.53
N LEU A 56 25.33 34.51 -31.20
CA LEU A 56 25.27 35.90 -30.69
C LEU A 56 24.35 36.83 -31.50
N ALA A 57 23.63 36.31 -32.50
CA ALA A 57 22.75 37.09 -33.37
C ALA A 57 21.38 37.46 -32.76
N GLY A 58 20.95 36.79 -31.68
CA GLY A 58 19.63 37.02 -31.07
C GLY A 58 19.58 38.15 -30.03
N ALA A 59 20.73 38.62 -29.53
CA ALA A 59 20.79 39.53 -28.38
C ALA A 59 20.55 41.02 -28.72
N SER A 60 20.18 41.36 -29.96
CA SER A 60 20.11 42.74 -30.47
C SER A 60 18.70 43.20 -30.90
N SER A 61 17.64 42.58 -30.39
CA SER A 61 16.27 43.13 -30.49
C SER A 61 15.43 42.73 -29.27
N GLY A 62 15.43 43.59 -28.24
CA GLY A 62 14.59 43.47 -27.05
C GLY A 62 14.03 44.83 -26.66
N GLU A 63 13.02 45.30 -27.40
CA GLU A 63 12.26 46.50 -27.03
C GLU A 63 11.41 46.22 -25.78
N ALA A 64 11.20 47.26 -24.97
CA ALA A 64 10.39 47.14 -23.76
C ALA A 64 8.89 47.10 -24.09
N ALA A 65 8.17 46.14 -23.52
CA ALA A 65 6.72 46.08 -23.55
C ALA A 65 6.17 45.59 -22.21
N ASP A 66 5.46 46.46 -21.49
CA ASP A 66 4.54 46.06 -20.44
C ASP A 66 3.32 45.34 -21.04
N SER A 67 2.88 44.24 -20.45
CA SER A 67 1.45 43.92 -20.25
C SER A 67 1.29 42.63 -19.46
N ALA A 68 0.10 42.42 -18.89
CA ALA A 68 -0.20 41.29 -18.03
C ALA A 68 -1.38 40.46 -18.55
N GLY A 69 -1.37 39.16 -18.25
CA GLY A 69 -2.58 38.33 -18.16
C GLY A 69 -2.74 37.22 -19.19
N ALA A 70 -3.62 36.27 -18.81
CA ALA A 70 -4.13 35.12 -19.57
C ALA A 70 -3.13 33.99 -19.93
N ALA A 71 -3.36 32.83 -19.28
CA ALA A 71 -3.26 31.54 -19.97
C ALA A 71 -4.50 31.35 -20.88
N PRO A 72 -4.52 30.42 -21.86
CA PRO A 72 -4.85 29.04 -21.49
C PRO A 72 -4.29 27.91 -22.40
N GLU A 73 -4.48 26.68 -21.90
CA GLU A 73 -4.84 25.46 -22.66
C GLU A 73 -3.86 24.78 -23.64
N SER A 74 -4.29 23.59 -24.08
CA SER A 74 -3.46 22.51 -24.63
C SER A 74 -3.95 22.00 -25.98
N SER A 75 -3.02 21.55 -26.83
CA SER A 75 -3.31 20.58 -27.89
C SER A 75 -2.04 19.84 -28.31
N ALA A 76 -2.16 18.55 -28.64
CA ALA A 76 -1.04 17.69 -29.00
C ALA A 76 -0.86 17.57 -30.53
N GLN A 77 0.36 17.22 -30.98
CA GLN A 77 0.56 16.35 -32.13
C GLN A 77 1.98 15.75 -32.18
N ASN A 78 2.05 14.45 -32.50
CA ASN A 78 3.29 13.78 -32.93
C ASN A 78 3.61 14.18 -34.40
N PRO A 79 4.86 14.02 -34.84
CA PRO A 79 5.14 12.81 -35.63
C PRO A 79 6.48 12.13 -35.26
N ALA A 80 6.62 10.87 -35.68
CA ALA A 80 7.86 10.10 -35.63
C ALA A 80 8.30 9.70 -37.04
N SER A 81 9.61 9.54 -37.27
CA SER A 81 10.16 8.76 -38.39
C SER A 81 11.61 8.37 -38.15
N ASP A 82 11.96 7.13 -38.53
CA ASP A 82 13.25 6.48 -38.34
C ASP A 82 14.45 7.11 -39.07
N ALA A 83 15.64 6.85 -38.53
CA ALA A 83 16.85 6.59 -39.33
C ALA A 83 17.79 5.63 -38.59
N THR A 84 18.24 4.56 -39.25
CA THR A 84 19.08 3.50 -38.67
C THR A 84 20.50 3.48 -39.25
N SER A 85 21.35 2.59 -38.71
CA SER A 85 22.64 2.10 -39.23
C SER A 85 23.95 2.81 -38.85
N SER A 86 24.62 2.20 -37.86
CA SER A 86 26.08 1.92 -37.84
C SER A 86 26.38 0.72 -38.81
N PRO A 87 27.63 0.21 -39.03
CA PRO A 87 28.84 0.37 -38.19
C PRO A 87 30.23 0.37 -38.88
N HIS A 88 31.27 0.50 -38.03
CA HIS A 88 32.68 0.09 -38.24
C HIS A 88 33.50 0.90 -39.28
N GLN A 89 34.85 0.89 -39.28
CA GLN A 89 35.83 0.03 -38.58
C GLN A 89 37.12 0.80 -38.21
N ASN A 90 37.84 0.34 -37.19
CA ASN A 90 39.23 0.70 -36.83
C ASN A 90 40.11 -0.54 -37.16
N PRO A 91 41.45 -0.50 -37.37
CA PRO A 91 42.38 -0.29 -36.24
C PRO A 91 43.82 0.22 -36.54
N GLU A 92 44.62 0.32 -35.46
CA GLU A 92 46.10 0.21 -35.41
C GLU A 92 47.02 1.26 -36.06
N SER A 93 48.32 1.36 -35.72
CA SER A 93 49.02 1.30 -34.40
C SER A 93 50.51 1.71 -34.54
N LYS A 94 51.19 1.99 -33.41
CA LYS A 94 52.67 2.03 -33.22
C LYS A 94 53.44 3.22 -33.87
N ASN A 95 54.68 3.54 -33.47
CA ASN A 95 55.20 3.77 -32.09
C ASN A 95 56.59 4.48 -32.13
N LEU A 96 56.99 5.12 -31.00
CA LEU A 96 58.38 5.36 -30.52
C LEU A 96 59.41 6.21 -31.33
N LYS A 97 59.85 7.31 -30.68
CA LYS A 97 61.26 7.74 -30.41
C LYS A 97 62.20 8.17 -31.57
N LYS A 98 63.28 8.95 -31.35
CA LYS A 98 63.64 10.04 -30.39
C LYS A 98 65.04 10.61 -30.78
N ASP A 99 65.39 11.81 -30.28
CA ASP A 99 66.77 12.39 -30.23
C ASP A 99 67.40 12.74 -31.62
N SER A 100 68.54 13.45 -31.78
CA SER A 100 68.99 14.80 -31.30
C SER A 100 70.19 15.25 -32.19
N ALA A 101 70.79 16.46 -32.23
CA ALA A 101 70.68 17.74 -31.51
C ALA A 101 71.31 18.92 -32.34
N LYS A 102 71.15 20.18 -31.87
CA LYS A 102 71.97 21.42 -32.10
C LYS A 102 72.73 21.66 -33.44
N ALA A 103 72.43 22.79 -34.09
CA ALA A 103 73.41 23.79 -34.57
C ALA A 103 72.73 25.16 -34.80
N ASP A 104 73.50 26.24 -34.89
CA ASP A 104 73.02 27.64 -34.94
C ASP A 104 73.37 28.33 -36.28
N SER A 105 72.47 29.16 -36.82
CA SER A 105 72.79 30.26 -37.75
C SER A 105 71.57 31.17 -38.00
N THR A 106 71.81 32.47 -38.10
CA THR A 106 70.78 33.52 -38.13
C THR A 106 70.22 33.82 -39.53
N LYS A 107 68.89 33.81 -39.65
CA LYS A 107 68.10 34.55 -40.65
C LYS A 107 66.73 34.92 -40.04
N PRO A 108 66.10 36.03 -40.47
CA PRO A 108 64.84 36.48 -39.86
C PRO A 108 63.69 35.51 -40.21
N SER A 109 63.04 34.98 -39.18
CA SER A 109 61.80 34.21 -39.33
C SER A 109 60.66 35.14 -39.76
N PRO A 110 59.72 34.69 -40.61
CA PRO A 110 58.50 35.44 -40.88
C PRO A 110 57.66 35.64 -39.60
N ALA A 111 56.77 36.64 -39.63
CA ALA A 111 55.92 36.97 -38.49
C ALA A 111 55.09 35.75 -38.02
N ASN A 112 55.18 35.44 -36.73
CA ASN A 112 54.48 34.31 -36.13
C ASN A 112 52.99 34.66 -35.91
N PRO A 113 52.02 33.95 -36.52
CA PRO A 113 50.60 34.33 -36.49
C PRO A 113 49.83 33.84 -35.26
N ASP A 114 50.52 33.38 -34.21
CA ASP A 114 49.96 32.44 -33.20
C ASP A 114 49.79 33.07 -31.80
N SER A 115 49.46 34.37 -31.72
CA SER A 115 49.31 35.13 -30.47
C SER A 115 47.87 35.49 -30.08
N THR A 116 46.86 35.06 -30.86
CA THR A 116 45.46 35.51 -30.72
C THR A 116 44.44 34.38 -30.54
N LYS A 117 44.81 33.28 -29.87
CA LYS A 117 43.85 32.28 -29.38
C LYS A 117 43.55 32.54 -27.90
N ILE A 118 42.34 33.02 -27.64
CA ILE A 118 41.82 33.21 -26.28
C ILE A 118 41.38 31.85 -25.73
N ASP A 119 41.76 31.57 -24.50
CA ASP A 119 41.48 30.30 -23.82
C ASP A 119 39.97 30.03 -23.71
N PRO A 120 39.43 28.94 -24.30
CA PRO A 120 38.03 28.58 -24.19
C PRO A 120 37.52 28.46 -22.75
N ALA A 121 38.37 28.09 -21.78
CA ALA A 121 37.99 28.02 -20.37
C ALA A 121 37.69 29.42 -19.80
N LYS A 122 38.42 30.47 -20.21
CA LYS A 122 38.08 31.86 -19.85
C LYS A 122 36.73 32.27 -20.43
N ILE A 123 36.44 31.89 -21.68
CA ILE A 123 35.16 32.23 -22.35
C ILE A 123 33.99 31.48 -21.70
N ALA A 124 34.16 30.18 -21.41
CA ALA A 124 33.19 29.40 -20.65
C ALA A 124 32.88 30.01 -19.27
N ARG A 125 33.90 30.55 -18.59
CA ARG A 125 33.72 31.20 -17.28
C ARG A 125 32.97 32.53 -17.36
N VAL A 126 33.09 33.28 -18.46
CA VAL A 126 32.26 34.49 -18.71
C VAL A 126 30.79 34.10 -18.87
N TRP A 127 30.51 33.08 -19.71
CA TRP A 127 29.15 32.56 -19.87
C TRP A 127 28.56 32.06 -18.55
N PHE A 128 29.33 31.31 -17.74
CA PHE A 128 28.93 30.85 -16.41
C PHE A 128 28.55 32.01 -15.47
N VAL A 129 29.40 33.03 -15.34
CA VAL A 129 29.10 34.18 -14.45
C VAL A 129 27.88 34.96 -14.95
N CYS A 130 27.72 35.12 -16.26
CA CYS A 130 26.54 35.75 -16.86
C CYS A 130 25.26 34.94 -16.58
N ALA A 131 25.32 33.62 -16.73
CA ALA A 131 24.20 32.71 -16.47
C ALA A 131 23.76 32.73 -15.00
N MET A 132 24.71 32.66 -14.05
CA MET A 132 24.37 32.75 -12.64
C MET A 132 23.79 34.13 -12.28
N SER A 133 24.27 35.21 -12.93
CA SER A 133 23.72 36.55 -12.77
C SER A 133 22.29 36.69 -13.30
N LEU A 134 21.98 36.02 -14.43
CA LEU A 134 20.61 35.92 -14.96
C LEU A 134 19.68 35.13 -14.03
N TYR A 135 20.16 34.00 -13.50
CA TYR A 135 19.42 33.19 -12.52
C TYR A 135 19.08 33.97 -11.24
N TYR A 136 20.04 34.71 -10.66
CA TYR A 136 19.78 35.57 -9.49
C TYR A 136 18.85 36.76 -9.78
N LEU A 137 18.62 37.10 -11.06
CA LEU A 137 17.62 38.08 -11.49
C LEU A 137 16.28 37.44 -11.92
N GLY A 138 16.14 36.11 -11.78
CA GLY A 138 14.92 35.34 -12.08
C GLY A 138 14.83 34.80 -13.51
N ASP A 139 15.82 35.05 -14.37
CA ASP A 139 15.82 34.59 -15.77
C ASP A 139 16.48 33.20 -15.91
N THR A 140 15.78 32.19 -15.42
CA THR A 140 16.22 30.79 -15.46
C THR A 140 16.37 30.26 -16.89
N ALA A 141 15.57 30.77 -17.84
CA ALA A 141 15.61 30.32 -19.22
C ALA A 141 16.93 30.68 -19.91
N ARG A 142 17.33 31.96 -19.87
CA ARG A 142 18.64 32.38 -20.43
C ARG A 142 19.82 31.89 -19.58
N ALA A 143 19.62 31.65 -18.28
CA ALA A 143 20.63 31.00 -17.46
C ALA A 143 20.96 29.57 -17.97
N ILE A 144 19.96 28.75 -18.30
CA ILE A 144 20.15 27.40 -18.86
C ILE A 144 20.82 27.44 -20.26
N GLU A 145 20.41 28.39 -21.10
CA GLU A 145 21.02 28.65 -22.41
C GLU A 145 22.51 28.97 -22.26
N TYR A 146 22.86 29.93 -21.41
CA TYR A 146 24.23 30.40 -21.24
C TYR A 146 25.11 29.40 -20.50
N LEU A 147 24.55 28.62 -19.56
CA LEU A 147 25.25 27.46 -18.97
C LEU A 147 25.50 26.34 -19.99
N SER A 148 24.63 26.18 -20.99
CA SER A 148 24.87 25.24 -22.10
C SER A 148 26.03 25.71 -22.97
N TYR A 149 26.08 26.99 -23.34
CA TYR A 149 27.24 27.57 -24.04
C TYR A 149 28.54 27.49 -23.23
N ALA A 150 28.46 27.67 -21.90
CA ALA A 150 29.60 27.45 -21.01
C ALA A 150 30.08 26.00 -21.02
N ARG A 151 29.15 25.03 -20.96
CA ARG A 151 29.46 23.59 -20.98
C ARG A 151 30.08 23.16 -22.30
N ASP A 152 29.56 23.64 -23.42
CA ASP A 152 30.02 23.21 -24.75
C ASP A 152 31.45 23.70 -25.06
N LEU A 153 31.87 24.80 -24.41
CA LEU A 153 33.26 25.29 -24.40
C LEU A 153 34.15 24.58 -23.36
N ALA A 154 33.59 24.14 -22.23
CA ALA A 154 34.31 23.49 -21.12
C ALA A 154 33.58 22.21 -20.62
N PRO A 155 33.49 21.13 -21.43
CA PRO A 155 32.63 19.97 -21.18
C PRO A 155 33.12 19.04 -20.05
N ARG A 156 34.09 19.48 -19.26
CA ARG A 156 34.62 18.81 -18.05
C ARG A 156 34.71 19.73 -16.83
N ASP A 157 34.16 20.94 -16.89
CA ASP A 157 34.04 21.82 -15.74
C ASP A 157 32.84 21.40 -14.87
N GLU A 158 33.13 20.83 -13.70
CA GLU A 158 32.10 20.35 -12.78
C GLU A 158 31.18 21.48 -12.28
N PRO A 159 31.66 22.69 -11.91
CA PRO A 159 30.77 23.79 -11.53
C PRO A 159 29.74 24.17 -12.60
N ILE A 160 30.13 24.27 -13.87
CA ILE A 160 29.21 24.53 -14.98
C ILE A 160 28.19 23.38 -15.10
N ALA A 161 28.64 22.13 -15.10
CA ALA A 161 27.78 20.97 -15.25
C ALA A 161 26.78 20.79 -14.09
N LEU A 162 27.21 21.06 -12.85
CA LEU A 162 26.39 21.03 -11.64
C LEU A 162 25.24 22.04 -11.72
N ASN A 163 25.55 23.31 -12.02
CA ASN A 163 24.52 24.35 -12.08
C ASN A 163 23.57 24.11 -13.26
N LEU A 164 24.07 23.67 -14.42
CA LEU A 164 23.21 23.33 -15.55
C LEU A 164 22.26 22.15 -15.24
N ALA A 165 22.80 21.09 -14.64
CA ALA A 165 22.01 19.92 -14.27
C ALA A 165 20.95 20.24 -13.21
N GLU A 166 21.25 21.09 -12.24
CA GLU A 166 20.29 21.54 -11.22
C GLU A 166 19.17 22.40 -11.82
N LEU A 167 19.49 23.38 -12.68
CA LEU A 167 18.45 24.18 -13.34
C LEU A 167 17.57 23.35 -14.29
N LEU A 168 18.15 22.40 -15.04
CA LEU A 168 17.39 21.45 -15.87
C LEU A 168 16.48 20.57 -15.00
N ARG A 169 16.99 20.04 -13.88
CA ARG A 169 16.20 19.25 -12.91
C ARG A 169 15.01 20.07 -12.36
N LEU A 170 15.21 21.35 -12.07
CA LEU A 170 14.17 22.27 -11.59
C LEU A 170 13.16 22.68 -12.67
N GLN A 171 13.52 22.66 -13.96
CA GLN A 171 12.59 22.85 -15.09
C GLN A 171 11.83 21.57 -15.49
N GLY A 172 12.07 20.44 -14.84
CA GLY A 172 11.41 19.17 -15.17
C GLY A 172 12.15 18.30 -16.19
N GLU A 173 13.44 18.59 -16.46
CA GLU A 173 14.30 17.85 -17.40
C GLU A 173 15.39 17.00 -16.68
N PRO A 174 15.05 16.10 -15.73
CA PRO A 174 16.03 15.33 -14.98
C PRO A 174 16.81 14.32 -15.85
N ALA A 175 16.28 13.91 -17.01
CA ALA A 175 16.99 13.02 -17.93
C ALA A 175 18.28 13.66 -18.48
N LEU A 176 18.20 14.94 -18.89
CA LEU A 176 19.36 15.70 -19.33
C LEU A 176 20.35 15.96 -18.19
N ALA A 177 19.85 16.23 -16.98
CA ALA A 177 20.67 16.36 -15.77
C ALA A 177 21.47 15.08 -15.48
N VAL A 178 20.83 13.90 -15.55
CA VAL A 178 21.50 12.60 -15.41
C VAL A 178 22.57 12.38 -16.49
N GLN A 179 22.27 12.70 -17.75
CA GLN A 179 23.23 12.56 -18.86
C GLN A 179 24.48 13.45 -18.64
N ILE A 180 24.29 14.72 -18.28
CA ILE A 180 25.37 15.69 -18.05
C ILE A 180 26.29 15.26 -16.90
N LEU A 181 25.71 14.89 -15.76
CA LEU A 181 26.50 14.51 -14.58
C LEU A 181 27.18 13.15 -14.76
N SER A 182 26.53 12.18 -15.40
CA SER A 182 27.12 10.85 -15.64
C SER A 182 28.35 10.91 -16.56
N ALA A 183 28.41 11.87 -17.49
CA ALA A 183 29.55 12.05 -18.40
C ALA A 183 30.86 12.52 -17.70
N LEU A 184 30.77 12.94 -16.43
CA LEU A 184 31.90 13.39 -15.61
C LEU A 184 32.40 12.34 -14.60
N LEU A 185 31.77 11.16 -14.56
CA LEU A 185 32.15 10.10 -13.63
C LEU A 185 33.33 9.25 -14.12
N PRO A 186 34.19 8.73 -13.20
CA PRO A 186 34.16 8.93 -11.75
C PRO A 186 34.82 10.26 -11.32
N SER A 187 34.21 10.93 -10.34
CA SER A 187 34.74 12.15 -9.73
C SER A 187 35.12 11.92 -8.25
N LYS A 188 35.75 12.92 -7.62
CA LYS A 188 35.91 13.03 -6.16
C LYS A 188 35.01 14.09 -5.54
N ASN A 189 34.20 14.77 -6.34
CA ASN A 189 33.29 15.81 -5.92
C ASN A 189 31.96 15.19 -5.44
N PRO A 190 31.59 15.32 -4.15
CA PRO A 190 30.35 14.73 -3.62
C PRO A 190 29.10 15.34 -4.24
N ASP A 191 29.11 16.64 -4.55
CA ASP A 191 27.95 17.39 -5.07
C ASP A 191 27.46 16.81 -6.40
N LEU A 192 28.38 16.27 -7.19
CA LEU A 192 28.12 15.67 -8.50
C LEU A 192 27.32 14.36 -8.36
N TYR A 193 27.72 13.51 -7.40
CA TYR A 193 26.95 12.32 -7.04
C TYR A 193 25.62 12.67 -6.36
N TYR A 194 25.55 13.75 -5.57
CA TYR A 194 24.33 14.19 -4.90
C TYR A 194 23.26 14.66 -5.90
N ASN A 195 23.61 15.55 -6.81
CA ASN A 195 22.69 16.08 -7.82
C ASN A 195 22.26 14.98 -8.82
N LEU A 196 23.18 14.06 -9.16
CA LEU A 196 22.86 12.88 -9.96
C LEU A 196 21.85 11.98 -9.24
N ALA A 197 22.03 11.72 -7.93
CA ALA A 197 21.09 10.95 -7.14
C ALA A 197 19.71 11.60 -7.05
N CYS A 198 19.64 12.94 -6.93
CA CYS A 198 18.39 13.69 -6.94
C CYS A 198 17.66 13.58 -8.29
N ALA A 199 18.38 13.70 -9.41
CA ALA A 199 17.80 13.56 -10.75
C ALA A 199 17.34 12.12 -11.05
N LEU A 200 18.14 11.11 -10.69
CA LEU A 200 17.75 9.68 -10.79
C LEU A 200 16.50 9.36 -9.95
N ASN A 201 16.40 9.91 -8.74
CA ASN A 201 15.22 9.72 -7.89
C ASN A 201 13.93 10.28 -8.55
N LEU A 202 14.01 11.43 -9.23
CA LEU A 202 12.87 12.01 -9.97
C LEU A 202 12.46 11.17 -11.19
N LEU A 203 13.40 10.47 -11.82
CA LEU A 203 13.12 9.50 -12.90
C LEU A 203 12.55 8.16 -12.37
N GLY A 204 12.49 7.95 -11.05
CA GLY A 204 12.12 6.67 -10.44
C GLY A 204 13.24 5.61 -10.44
N GLU A 205 14.46 5.99 -10.83
CA GLU A 205 15.65 5.12 -10.92
C GLU A 205 16.28 4.87 -9.53
N LYS A 206 15.47 4.34 -8.59
CA LYS A 206 15.77 4.26 -7.15
C LYS A 206 17.07 3.52 -6.83
N ALA A 207 17.36 2.41 -7.52
CA ALA A 207 18.57 1.64 -7.31
C ALA A 207 19.84 2.43 -7.68
N HIS A 208 19.81 3.15 -8.81
CA HIS A 208 20.89 4.02 -9.24
C HIS A 208 21.02 5.24 -8.31
N ALA A 209 19.90 5.86 -7.91
CA ALA A 209 19.88 6.96 -6.94
C ALA A 209 20.48 6.56 -5.58
N LYS A 210 20.14 5.37 -5.06
CA LYS A 210 20.76 4.81 -3.85
C LYS A 210 22.27 4.65 -4.01
N SER A 211 22.75 4.11 -5.13
CA SER A 211 24.18 3.94 -5.39
C SER A 211 24.90 5.30 -5.41
N ALA A 212 24.31 6.31 -6.06
CA ALA A 212 24.87 7.66 -6.11
C ALA A 212 24.93 8.32 -4.71
N TYR A 213 23.87 8.29 -3.90
CA TYR A 213 23.93 8.76 -2.51
C TYR A 213 24.94 7.98 -1.66
N GLN A 214 25.18 6.69 -1.92
CA GLN A 214 26.20 5.91 -1.24
C GLN A 214 27.63 6.37 -1.59
N GLU A 215 27.89 6.85 -2.83
CA GLU A 215 29.16 7.49 -3.16
C GLU A 215 29.32 8.86 -2.47
N VAL A 216 28.25 9.67 -2.38
CA VAL A 216 28.27 10.92 -1.58
C VAL A 216 28.70 10.61 -0.15
N LEU A 217 28.14 9.57 0.48
CA LEU A 217 28.45 9.20 1.86
C LEU A 217 29.81 8.51 2.04
N LYS A 218 30.48 8.06 0.97
CA LYS A 218 31.88 7.61 1.01
C LYS A 218 32.86 8.79 0.92
N LEU A 219 32.54 9.79 0.11
CA LEU A 219 33.34 11.02 -0.06
C LEU A 219 33.16 11.99 1.12
N SER A 220 31.92 12.15 1.59
CA SER A 220 31.48 13.05 2.66
C SER A 220 30.64 12.30 3.72
N PRO A 221 31.27 11.54 4.65
CA PRO A 221 30.56 10.73 5.64
C PRO A 221 29.65 11.50 6.62
N ASN A 222 29.80 12.82 6.72
CA ASN A 222 28.97 13.69 7.56
C ASN A 222 27.88 14.45 6.79
N ASP A 223 27.71 14.19 5.50
CA ASP A 223 26.60 14.75 4.72
C ASP A 223 25.25 14.24 5.28
N LYS A 224 24.42 15.20 5.69
CA LYS A 224 23.09 14.93 6.29
C LYS A 224 22.00 14.80 5.25
N ASP A 225 22.09 15.52 4.14
CA ASP A 225 21.02 15.58 3.14
C ASP A 225 21.08 14.34 2.24
N ALA A 226 22.28 13.86 1.91
CA ALA A 226 22.49 12.55 1.31
C ALA A 226 22.07 11.41 2.25
N ALA A 227 22.33 11.54 3.56
CA ALA A 227 21.88 10.56 4.55
C ALA A 227 20.35 10.54 4.67
N TYR A 228 19.69 11.71 4.71
CA TYR A 228 18.23 11.83 4.75
C TYR A 228 17.56 11.30 3.48
N ASN A 229 18.04 11.68 2.29
CA ASN A 229 17.47 11.21 1.02
C ASN A 229 17.68 9.70 0.81
N LEU A 230 18.85 9.17 1.20
CA LEU A 230 19.06 7.72 1.22
C LEU A 230 18.17 7.02 2.27
N ALA A 231 17.93 7.62 3.44
CA ALA A 231 17.02 7.09 4.44
C ALA A 231 15.58 6.98 3.92
N ASN A 232 15.10 8.00 3.18
CA ASN A 232 13.80 7.99 2.52
C ASN A 232 13.69 6.81 1.53
N LEU A 233 14.69 6.61 0.67
CA LEU A 233 14.74 5.49 -0.27
C LEU A 233 14.80 4.13 0.44
N CYS A 234 15.55 4.00 1.54
CA CYS A 234 15.58 2.79 2.34
C CYS A 234 14.25 2.50 3.04
N ALA A 235 13.55 3.52 3.54
CA ALA A 235 12.22 3.38 4.13
C ALA A 235 11.18 2.94 3.09
N GLN A 236 11.21 3.51 1.87
CA GLN A 236 10.29 3.14 0.78
C GLN A 236 10.49 1.70 0.30
N GLU A 237 11.71 1.16 0.32
CA GLU A 237 12.00 -0.25 0.00
C GLU A 237 11.83 -1.21 1.19
N GLY A 238 11.45 -0.71 2.37
CA GLY A 238 11.27 -1.52 3.57
C GLY A 238 12.56 -1.89 4.32
N ASP A 239 13.74 -1.40 3.90
CA ASP A 239 14.96 -1.44 4.70
C ASP A 239 14.92 -0.38 5.82
N THR A 240 14.03 -0.66 6.76
CA THR A 240 13.85 0.10 8.00
C THR A 240 15.11 0.09 8.88
N LYS A 241 15.99 -0.90 8.76
CA LYS A 241 17.24 -0.96 9.52
C LYS A 241 18.22 0.11 9.04
N GLN A 242 18.47 0.18 7.72
CA GLN A 242 19.33 1.22 7.16
C GLN A 242 18.68 2.60 7.29
N ALA A 243 17.37 2.72 7.06
CA ALA A 243 16.64 3.98 7.23
C ALA A 243 16.77 4.54 8.67
N ILE A 244 16.54 3.73 9.71
CA ILE A 244 16.70 4.15 11.12
C ILE A 244 18.14 4.58 11.42
N ALA A 245 19.15 3.89 10.88
CA ALA A 245 20.55 4.25 11.07
C ALA A 245 20.93 5.59 10.40
N LEU A 246 20.32 5.88 9.25
CA LEU A 246 20.56 7.10 8.48
C LEU A 246 19.80 8.32 9.04
N TYR A 247 18.50 8.20 9.34
CA TYR A 247 17.74 9.30 9.96
C TYR A 247 18.36 9.75 11.29
N LYS A 248 18.97 8.84 12.06
CA LYS A 248 19.67 9.17 13.31
C LYS A 248 20.94 10.02 13.17
N ARG A 249 21.47 10.18 11.95
CA ARG A 249 22.58 11.11 11.65
C ARG A 249 22.07 12.53 11.34
N CYS A 250 20.75 12.70 11.23
CA CYS A 250 20.09 13.94 10.87
C CYS A 250 19.38 14.54 12.10
N ASP A 251 19.44 15.86 12.25
CA ASP A 251 18.81 16.63 13.34
C ASP A 251 17.57 17.42 12.89
N THR A 252 17.25 17.42 11.59
CA THR A 252 16.10 18.12 11.01
C THR A 252 14.77 17.58 11.54
N LEU A 253 13.76 18.47 11.60
CA LEU A 253 12.40 18.12 12.01
C LEU A 253 11.82 16.97 11.18
N GLN A 254 12.00 17.03 9.86
CA GLN A 254 11.48 16.01 8.94
C GLN A 254 12.18 14.65 9.12
N ALA A 255 13.51 14.61 9.29
CA ALA A 255 14.21 13.35 9.53
C ALA A 255 13.77 12.70 10.86
N ARG A 256 13.51 13.49 11.91
CA ARG A 256 12.97 13.00 13.18
C ARG A 256 11.51 12.53 13.05
N PHE A 257 10.69 13.20 12.24
CA PHE A 257 9.32 12.77 11.93
C PHE A 257 9.30 11.46 11.13
N ASN A 258 10.06 11.37 10.04
CA ASN A 258 10.20 10.14 9.24
C ASN A 258 10.77 8.98 10.08
N LEU A 259 11.65 9.25 11.04
CA LEU A 259 12.12 8.25 12.01
C LEU A 259 11.01 7.77 12.96
N ALA A 260 10.12 8.64 13.44
CA ALA A 260 8.97 8.24 14.25
C ALA A 260 7.99 7.39 13.45
N HIS A 261 7.74 7.75 12.19
CA HIS A 261 6.97 6.92 11.25
C HIS A 261 7.65 5.56 11.02
N THR A 262 8.97 5.53 10.82
CA THR A 262 9.72 4.27 10.61
C THR A 262 9.68 3.36 11.85
N TYR A 263 9.73 3.92 13.06
CA TYR A 263 9.47 3.17 14.29
C TYR A 263 8.03 2.63 14.36
N THR A 264 7.06 3.41 13.89
CA THR A 264 5.64 2.99 13.77
C THR A 264 5.49 1.82 12.79
N LEU A 265 6.27 1.77 11.70
CA LEU A 265 6.24 0.65 10.75
C LEU A 265 6.77 -0.65 11.38
N ILE A 266 7.87 -0.61 12.14
CA ILE A 266 8.50 -1.81 12.76
C ILE A 266 7.92 -2.24 14.12
N ASP A 267 6.75 -1.73 14.51
CA ASP A 267 6.06 -2.01 15.77
C ASP A 267 6.73 -1.49 17.05
N ASP A 268 7.74 -0.63 16.92
CA ASP A 268 8.41 0.00 18.07
C ASP A 268 7.63 1.23 18.56
N MET A 269 6.43 0.96 19.09
CA MET A 269 5.56 1.99 19.64
C MET A 269 6.20 2.81 20.77
N PRO A 270 7.03 2.24 21.68
CA PRO A 270 7.72 3.04 22.70
C PRO A 270 8.62 4.12 22.10
N ARG A 271 9.45 3.80 21.10
CA ARG A 271 10.33 4.81 20.45
C ARG A 271 9.56 5.72 19.51
N ALA A 272 8.53 5.23 18.82
CA ALA A 272 7.65 6.05 17.99
C ALA A 272 6.94 7.13 18.82
N LEU A 273 6.21 6.73 19.87
CA LEU A 273 5.43 7.65 20.71
C LEU A 273 6.30 8.64 21.47
N ALA A 274 7.44 8.22 22.00
CA ALA A 274 8.39 9.13 22.64
C ALA A 274 8.92 10.19 21.65
N LEU A 275 9.19 9.79 20.40
CA LEU A 275 9.67 10.71 19.38
C LEU A 275 8.57 11.68 18.92
N TYR A 276 7.35 11.21 18.63
CA TYR A 276 6.21 12.10 18.32
C TYR A 276 5.94 13.12 19.45
N LYS A 277 5.92 12.68 20.72
CA LYS A 277 5.74 13.58 21.88
C LYS A 277 6.86 14.63 21.99
N SER A 278 8.08 14.28 21.58
CA SER A 278 9.22 15.22 21.52
C SER A 278 9.21 16.19 20.32
N LEU A 279 8.23 16.06 19.43
CA LEU A 279 8.07 16.87 18.21
C LEU A 279 6.76 17.67 18.18
N GLU A 280 5.75 17.30 18.96
CA GLU A 280 4.40 17.89 18.94
C GLU A 280 4.40 19.42 19.08
N SER A 281 5.33 19.99 19.86
CA SER A 281 5.50 21.45 20.00
C SER A 281 5.83 22.17 18.69
N SER A 282 6.48 21.51 17.73
CA SER A 282 6.80 22.05 16.40
C SER A 282 5.60 22.05 15.45
N PHE A 283 4.56 21.27 15.75
CA PHE A 283 3.34 21.13 14.93
C PHE A 283 2.11 21.81 15.59
N LEU A 284 2.29 22.58 16.66
CA LEU A 284 1.25 23.43 17.23
C LEU A 284 0.78 24.50 16.22
N PRO A 285 -0.46 25.03 16.34
CA PRO A 285 -0.96 26.08 15.44
C PRO A 285 -0.14 27.37 15.56
N ARG A 286 0.16 27.99 14.41
CA ARG A 286 0.68 29.37 14.31
C ARG A 286 -0.10 30.16 13.24
N PRO A 287 -0.14 31.50 13.32
CA PRO A 287 -0.60 32.32 12.19
C PRO A 287 0.32 32.18 10.97
N ARG A 288 -0.21 32.51 9.79
CA ARG A 288 0.59 32.72 8.56
C ARG A 288 1.49 33.94 8.76
N ALA A 289 2.76 33.85 8.36
CA ALA A 289 3.66 34.99 8.42
C ALA A 289 3.34 36.03 7.32
N PRO A 290 3.60 37.34 7.52
CA PRO A 290 3.20 38.38 6.55
C PRO A 290 3.82 38.26 5.15
N GLN A 291 4.92 37.52 5.01
CA GLN A 291 5.64 37.26 3.75
C GLN A 291 5.47 35.80 3.27
N GLU A 292 4.71 34.98 3.99
CA GLU A 292 4.46 33.58 3.64
C GLU A 292 3.29 33.48 2.67
N SER A 293 3.52 32.79 1.55
CA SER A 293 2.50 32.57 0.53
C SER A 293 1.41 31.63 1.03
N GLU A 294 0.28 31.59 0.33
CA GLU A 294 -0.84 30.74 0.73
C GLU A 294 -0.50 29.25 0.54
N GLU A 295 0.21 28.92 -0.53
CA GLU A 295 0.70 27.57 -0.85
C GLU A 295 1.69 27.08 0.21
N ALA A 296 2.62 27.93 0.65
CA ALA A 296 3.58 27.59 1.70
C ALA A 296 2.91 27.35 3.06
N TYR A 297 1.91 28.16 3.41
CA TYR A 297 1.14 27.97 4.64
C TYR A 297 0.25 26.73 4.57
N ASN A 298 -0.36 26.44 3.43
CA ASN A 298 -1.19 25.25 3.22
C ASN A 298 -0.34 23.97 3.29
N ALA A 299 0.82 23.92 2.63
CA ALA A 299 1.76 22.81 2.74
C ALA A 299 2.25 22.59 4.18
N TYR A 300 2.37 23.66 4.98
CA TYR A 300 2.62 23.57 6.42
C TYR A 300 1.41 22.99 7.18
N GLN A 301 0.17 23.34 6.85
CA GLN A 301 -1.02 22.70 7.43
C GLN A 301 -1.13 21.21 7.06
N ASP A 302 -0.86 20.85 5.81
CA ASP A 302 -0.82 19.44 5.36
C ASP A 302 0.22 18.64 6.16
N SER A 303 1.42 19.19 6.33
CA SER A 303 2.49 18.60 7.14
C SER A 303 2.07 18.40 8.60
N ARG A 304 1.27 19.31 9.18
CA ARG A 304 0.69 19.15 10.53
C ARG A 304 -0.37 18.06 10.56
N ALA A 305 -1.27 18.02 9.57
CA ALA A 305 -2.30 17.00 9.49
C ALA A 305 -1.71 15.59 9.34
N GLU A 306 -0.66 15.44 8.52
CA GLU A 306 0.09 14.19 8.37
C GLU A 306 0.79 13.79 9.68
N PHE A 307 1.43 14.74 10.37
CA PHE A 307 2.05 14.50 11.67
C PHE A 307 1.03 13.95 12.70
N TYR A 308 -0.11 14.63 12.86
CA TYR A 308 -1.14 14.20 13.79
C TYR A 308 -1.78 12.86 13.38
N PHE A 309 -1.95 12.58 12.08
CA PHE A 309 -2.40 11.28 11.57
C PHE A 309 -1.40 10.15 11.86
N ASN A 310 -0.12 10.36 11.57
CA ASN A 310 0.93 9.35 11.79
C ASN A 310 1.14 9.06 13.28
N TYR A 311 1.04 10.09 14.13
CA TYR A 311 1.05 9.95 15.59
C TYR A 311 -0.23 9.24 16.10
N ALA A 312 -1.42 9.56 15.57
CA ALA A 312 -2.67 8.86 15.89
C ALA A 312 -2.61 7.36 15.54
N ASN A 313 -2.00 7.02 14.39
CA ASN A 313 -1.76 5.63 14.00
C ASN A 313 -0.87 4.91 15.02
N ALA A 314 0.24 5.52 15.47
CA ALA A 314 1.11 4.94 16.49
C ALA A 314 0.38 4.78 17.84
N ALA A 315 -0.39 5.78 18.27
CA ALA A 315 -1.20 5.71 19.48
C ALA A 315 -2.25 4.57 19.40
N ARG A 316 -2.91 4.40 18.25
CA ARG A 316 -3.85 3.29 18.01
C ARG A 316 -3.16 1.94 18.10
N TYR A 317 -2.00 1.76 17.46
CA TYR A 317 -1.26 0.49 17.49
C TYR A 317 -0.62 0.18 18.85
N ALA A 318 -0.52 1.16 19.74
CA ALA A 318 -0.15 0.99 21.15
C ALA A 318 -1.34 0.72 22.08
N GLY A 319 -2.59 0.70 21.58
CA GLY A 319 -3.79 0.59 22.41
C GLY A 319 -4.17 1.89 23.16
N HIS A 320 -3.56 3.02 22.84
CA HIS A 320 -3.85 4.31 23.48
C HIS A 320 -5.10 4.99 22.87
N THR A 321 -6.25 4.31 22.89
CA THR A 321 -7.49 4.71 22.18
C THR A 321 -7.87 6.19 22.36
N ARG A 322 -7.87 6.72 23.60
CA ARG A 322 -8.20 8.13 23.90
C ARG A 322 -7.15 9.14 23.41
N GLU A 323 -5.89 8.73 23.29
CA GLU A 323 -4.83 9.55 22.71
C GLU A 323 -5.01 9.58 21.18
N ALA A 324 -5.22 8.40 20.57
CA ALA A 324 -5.46 8.26 19.14
C ALA A 324 -6.69 9.04 18.65
N GLU A 325 -7.84 8.98 19.33
CA GLU A 325 -9.05 9.72 18.93
C GLU A 325 -8.80 11.23 18.87
N ARG A 326 -8.19 11.84 19.89
CA ARG A 326 -7.88 13.28 19.88
C ARG A 326 -6.92 13.65 18.75
N LEU A 327 -5.93 12.80 18.48
CA LEU A 327 -4.93 13.06 17.43
C LEU A 327 -5.55 12.93 16.02
N TYR A 328 -6.43 11.96 15.79
CA TYR A 328 -7.21 11.87 14.54
C TYR A 328 -8.16 13.05 14.37
N GLN A 329 -8.90 13.46 15.41
CA GLN A 329 -9.76 14.65 15.40
C GLN A 329 -8.94 15.91 15.07
N THR A 330 -7.74 16.04 15.64
CA THR A 330 -6.83 17.16 15.37
C THR A 330 -6.35 17.15 13.92
N SER A 331 -5.98 15.99 13.36
CA SER A 331 -5.60 15.84 11.95
C SER A 331 -6.74 16.21 11.01
N TYR A 332 -7.93 15.65 11.22
CA TYR A 332 -9.09 15.88 10.35
C TYR A 332 -9.57 17.34 10.40
N ALA A 333 -9.56 17.99 11.57
CA ALA A 333 -9.94 19.39 11.70
C ALA A 333 -9.00 20.39 10.99
N ILE A 334 -7.79 19.98 10.56
CA ILE A 334 -6.85 20.85 9.84
C ILE A 334 -7.12 20.84 8.33
N THR A 335 -7.27 19.65 7.72
CA THR A 335 -7.36 19.51 6.24
C THR A 335 -8.64 18.83 5.74
N HIS A 336 -9.47 18.28 6.61
CA HIS A 336 -10.64 17.46 6.27
C HIS A 336 -10.33 16.30 5.31
N ASN A 337 -9.09 15.79 5.34
CA ASN A 337 -8.61 14.79 4.39
C ASN A 337 -9.30 13.42 4.60
N SER A 338 -10.15 13.04 3.63
CA SER A 338 -10.90 11.78 3.61
C SER A 338 -10.02 10.52 3.69
N ALA A 339 -8.76 10.56 3.24
CA ALA A 339 -7.84 9.43 3.36
C ALA A 339 -7.35 9.23 4.80
N TYR A 340 -7.28 10.30 5.61
CA TYR A 340 -6.86 10.22 7.02
C TYR A 340 -8.01 9.80 7.94
N VAL A 341 -9.21 10.33 7.70
CA VAL A 341 -10.38 10.09 8.56
C VAL A 341 -10.91 8.65 8.49
N ILE A 342 -10.59 7.89 7.45
CA ILE A 342 -10.91 6.46 7.37
C ILE A 342 -10.17 5.66 8.45
N ASN A 343 -8.93 6.02 8.83
CA ASN A 343 -8.26 5.37 9.97
C ASN A 343 -8.87 5.78 11.32
N TYR A 344 -9.53 6.95 11.39
CA TYR A 344 -10.32 7.34 12.55
C TYR A 344 -11.63 6.55 12.62
N ALA A 345 -12.32 6.35 11.50
CA ALA A 345 -13.43 5.41 11.39
C ALA A 345 -13.01 4.01 11.85
N TYR A 346 -11.87 3.49 11.39
CA TYR A 346 -11.33 2.20 11.83
C TYR A 346 -10.96 2.16 13.33
N LEU A 347 -10.56 3.28 13.95
CA LEU A 347 -10.41 3.34 15.41
C LEU A 347 -11.78 3.16 16.08
N LEU A 348 -12.74 4.02 15.75
CA LEU A 348 -14.09 4.03 16.34
C LEU A 348 -14.79 2.68 16.19
N LEU A 349 -14.75 2.11 14.98
CA LEU A 349 -15.30 0.79 14.67
C LEU A 349 -14.61 -0.33 15.47
N SER A 350 -13.28 -0.28 15.65
CA SER A 350 -12.57 -1.30 16.44
C SER A 350 -12.95 -1.29 17.92
N VAL A 351 -13.31 -0.12 18.48
CA VAL A 351 -13.73 0.00 19.89
C VAL A 351 -15.26 0.05 20.06
N GLY A 352 -16.00 -0.51 19.10
CA GLY A 352 -17.44 -0.71 19.17
C GLY A 352 -18.31 0.55 19.02
N VAL A 353 -17.73 1.71 18.69
CA VAL A 353 -18.46 2.98 18.48
C VAL A 353 -19.00 3.03 17.04
N PHE A 354 -19.92 2.12 16.74
CA PHE A 354 -20.31 1.80 15.36
C PHE A 354 -20.97 2.96 14.61
N GLU A 355 -21.91 3.68 15.22
CA GLU A 355 -22.66 4.76 14.56
C GLU A 355 -21.73 5.87 14.01
N ARG A 356 -20.89 6.45 14.89
CA ARG A 356 -19.88 7.45 14.51
C ARG A 356 -18.84 6.85 13.55
N GLY A 357 -18.45 5.60 13.79
CA GLY A 357 -17.52 4.86 12.94
C GLY A 357 -18.01 4.74 11.49
N PHE A 358 -19.23 4.26 11.29
CA PHE A 358 -19.84 4.12 9.96
C PHE A 358 -20.20 5.45 9.30
N SER A 359 -20.46 6.50 10.10
CA SER A 359 -20.57 7.87 9.58
C SER A 359 -19.25 8.35 8.98
N TYR A 360 -18.15 8.36 9.74
CA TYR A 360 -16.83 8.71 9.20
C TYR A 360 -16.33 7.74 8.12
N TYR A 361 -16.86 6.51 8.06
CA TYR A 361 -16.56 5.58 6.99
C TYR A 361 -17.21 5.93 5.64
N GLN A 362 -18.17 6.87 5.57
CA GLN A 362 -18.70 7.33 4.28
C GLN A 362 -17.69 8.16 3.48
N GLU A 363 -16.71 8.78 4.14
CA GLU A 363 -15.62 9.55 3.51
C GLU A 363 -14.81 8.74 2.48
N ARG A 364 -14.80 7.40 2.59
CA ARG A 364 -14.23 6.50 1.58
C ARG A 364 -14.86 6.67 0.19
N LEU A 365 -16.08 7.20 0.09
CA LEU A 365 -16.80 7.43 -1.17
C LEU A 365 -16.20 8.62 -1.94
N HIS A 366 -15.56 9.57 -1.25
CA HIS A 366 -14.84 10.69 -1.88
C HIS A 366 -13.43 10.30 -2.36
N LEU A 367 -12.91 9.13 -1.96
CA LEU A 367 -11.62 8.65 -2.48
C LEU A 367 -11.74 8.20 -3.95
N PRO A 368 -10.74 8.50 -4.80
CA PRO A 368 -10.68 8.03 -6.18
C PRO A 368 -10.91 6.52 -6.29
N LYS A 369 -11.96 6.12 -7.00
CA LYS A 369 -12.23 4.72 -7.31
C LYS A 369 -11.37 4.29 -8.50
N ALA A 370 -10.86 3.06 -8.46
CA ALA A 370 -10.27 2.44 -9.64
C ALA A 370 -11.35 2.24 -10.72
N ALA A 371 -10.92 2.05 -11.99
CA ALA A 371 -11.82 1.78 -13.12
C ALA A 371 -12.48 0.39 -13.01
N MET A 372 -13.49 0.28 -12.14
CA MET A 372 -14.25 -0.92 -11.84
C MET A 372 -15.55 -0.99 -12.66
N ASP A 373 -16.15 -2.18 -12.75
CA ASP A 373 -17.38 -2.42 -13.51
C ASP A 373 -18.59 -1.61 -12.99
N ASN A 374 -18.63 -1.39 -11.68
CA ASN A 374 -19.60 -0.70 -10.84
C ASN A 374 -19.45 0.83 -10.82
N SER A 375 -18.41 1.39 -11.44
CA SER A 375 -18.08 2.83 -11.44
C SER A 375 -19.32 3.72 -11.65
N ARG A 376 -20.10 3.40 -12.69
CA ARG A 376 -21.36 4.09 -13.06
C ARG A 376 -22.41 4.20 -11.94
N PHE A 377 -22.32 3.40 -10.88
CA PHE A 377 -23.23 3.46 -9.73
C PHE A 377 -22.75 4.45 -8.65
N PHE A 378 -21.46 4.80 -8.59
CA PHE A 378 -20.99 5.87 -7.70
C PHE A 378 -21.35 7.25 -8.26
N ASP A 379 -21.19 7.43 -9.57
CA ASP A 379 -21.47 8.69 -10.31
C ASP A 379 -22.98 8.90 -10.59
N SER A 380 -23.82 7.94 -10.21
CA SER A 380 -25.26 7.96 -10.47
C SER A 380 -25.98 8.96 -9.55
N PRO A 381 -26.86 9.85 -10.06
CA PRO A 381 -27.69 10.70 -9.20
C PRO A 381 -28.76 9.92 -8.41
N ARG A 382 -28.88 8.60 -8.62
CA ARG A 382 -29.66 7.68 -7.80
C ARG A 382 -28.88 7.12 -6.60
N HIS A 383 -27.59 7.43 -6.47
CA HIS A 383 -26.72 6.95 -5.39
C HIS A 383 -26.81 7.85 -4.16
N ILE A 384 -27.68 7.47 -3.21
CA ILE A 384 -28.05 8.32 -2.07
C ILE A 384 -27.23 8.05 -0.80
N ALA A 385 -26.13 7.28 -0.88
CA ALA A 385 -25.38 6.81 0.30
C ALA A 385 -24.63 7.90 1.11
N LEU A 386 -24.57 9.13 0.60
CA LEU A 386 -24.01 10.31 1.27
C LEU A 386 -25.09 11.21 1.93
N GLU A 387 -26.37 10.87 1.78
CA GLU A 387 -27.46 11.60 2.43
C GLU A 387 -27.64 11.20 3.91
N ASN A 388 -28.52 11.90 4.63
CA ASN A 388 -28.87 11.54 6.01
C ASN A 388 -29.53 10.14 6.06
N PRO A 389 -29.09 9.24 6.96
CA PRO A 389 -29.57 7.86 6.97
C PRO A 389 -31.04 7.72 7.38
N ALA A 390 -31.62 8.69 8.10
CA ALA A 390 -33.06 8.71 8.36
C ALA A 390 -33.87 9.03 7.10
N ASP A 391 -33.44 10.05 6.33
CA ASP A 391 -34.10 10.46 5.09
C ASP A 391 -33.97 9.36 4.01
N ILE A 392 -32.82 8.69 3.92
CA ILE A 392 -32.64 7.50 3.06
C ILE A 392 -33.66 6.42 3.45
N ARG A 393 -33.75 6.05 4.74
CA ARG A 393 -34.68 5.00 5.22
C ARG A 393 -36.15 5.34 4.97
N GLU A 394 -36.52 6.62 4.99
CA GLU A 394 -37.87 7.04 4.64
C GLU A 394 -38.11 6.91 3.12
N ARG A 395 -37.19 7.43 2.30
CA ARG A 395 -37.30 7.45 0.83
C ARG A 395 -37.29 6.06 0.18
N ILE A 396 -36.67 5.04 0.79
CA ILE A 396 -36.53 3.72 0.18
C ILE A 396 -37.72 2.76 0.42
N LYS A 397 -38.66 3.06 1.33
CA LYS A 397 -39.71 2.13 1.76
C LYS A 397 -40.51 1.51 0.60
N ASP A 398 -41.01 2.36 -0.28
CA ASP A 398 -41.81 1.95 -1.45
C ASP A 398 -40.96 1.84 -2.74
N ALA A 399 -39.63 1.99 -2.62
CA ALA A 399 -38.72 2.07 -3.76
C ALA A 399 -38.07 0.72 -4.12
N ARG A 400 -37.61 0.63 -5.36
CA ARG A 400 -36.74 -0.46 -5.85
C ARG A 400 -35.28 -0.04 -5.66
N VAL A 401 -34.57 -0.75 -4.79
CA VAL A 401 -33.20 -0.41 -4.38
C VAL A 401 -32.20 -1.39 -4.99
N LEU A 402 -31.21 -0.86 -5.71
CA LEU A 402 -30.04 -1.61 -6.16
C LEU A 402 -28.91 -1.50 -5.13
N VAL A 403 -28.60 -2.62 -4.47
CA VAL A 403 -27.41 -2.75 -3.63
C VAL A 403 -26.25 -3.23 -4.49
N PHE A 404 -25.13 -2.50 -4.51
CA PHE A 404 -23.97 -2.85 -5.35
C PHE A 404 -22.67 -3.01 -4.53
N TYR A 405 -21.77 -3.89 -5.00
CA TYR A 405 -20.47 -4.08 -4.35
C TYR A 405 -19.53 -2.88 -4.54
N GLU A 406 -18.59 -2.68 -3.60
CA GLU A 406 -17.56 -1.62 -3.68
C GLU A 406 -16.13 -2.16 -3.51
N GLN A 407 -15.94 -3.19 -2.68
CA GLN A 407 -14.61 -3.66 -2.24
C GLN A 407 -14.41 -5.14 -2.59
N GLY A 408 -13.66 -5.89 -1.77
CA GLY A 408 -13.31 -7.28 -2.06
C GLY A 408 -14.48 -8.26 -1.94
N PHE A 409 -14.26 -9.49 -2.37
CA PHE A 409 -15.20 -10.59 -2.16
C PHE A 409 -15.54 -10.78 -0.67
N GLY A 410 -14.54 -10.61 0.21
CA GLY A 410 -14.70 -10.71 1.68
C GLY A 410 -15.65 -9.65 2.24
N ASP A 411 -15.50 -8.39 1.82
CA ASP A 411 -16.41 -7.31 2.19
C ASP A 411 -17.83 -7.55 1.67
N SER A 412 -17.94 -8.10 0.46
CA SER A 412 -19.22 -8.35 -0.18
C SER A 412 -20.01 -9.43 0.57
N LEU A 413 -19.34 -10.49 1.04
CA LEU A 413 -19.91 -11.48 1.96
C LEU A 413 -20.18 -10.89 3.35
N MET A 414 -19.27 -10.09 3.91
CA MET A 414 -19.40 -9.57 5.27
C MET A 414 -20.55 -8.57 5.39
N PHE A 415 -20.61 -7.57 4.51
CA PHE A 415 -21.71 -6.60 4.45
C PHE A 415 -23.00 -7.18 3.84
N GLY A 416 -22.93 -8.33 3.16
CA GLY A 416 -24.09 -9.03 2.59
C GLY A 416 -25.16 -9.42 3.63
N ARG A 417 -24.80 -9.50 4.92
CA ARG A 417 -25.75 -9.70 6.04
C ARG A 417 -26.78 -8.58 6.19
N PHE A 418 -26.45 -7.37 5.76
CA PHE A 418 -27.29 -6.17 5.93
C PHE A 418 -28.34 -5.99 4.83
N ILE A 419 -28.29 -6.78 3.75
CA ILE A 419 -29.22 -6.64 2.61
C ILE A 419 -30.67 -6.91 3.04
N ASP A 420 -30.90 -7.95 3.84
CA ASP A 420 -32.24 -8.31 4.33
C ASP A 420 -32.86 -7.24 5.25
N MET A 421 -32.02 -6.51 6.00
CA MET A 421 -32.47 -5.51 6.97
C MET A 421 -33.05 -4.25 6.30
N LEU A 422 -32.73 -3.99 5.03
CA LEU A 422 -33.26 -2.86 4.27
C LEU A 422 -34.77 -2.99 4.06
N GLN A 423 -35.55 -2.05 4.60
CA GLN A 423 -37.00 -2.00 4.36
C GLN A 423 -37.27 -1.20 3.08
N CYS A 424 -37.53 -1.93 1.99
CA CYS A 424 -37.80 -1.39 0.66
C CYS A 424 -38.65 -2.38 -0.16
N ALA A 425 -39.41 -1.88 -1.14
CA ALA A 425 -40.38 -2.66 -1.91
C ALA A 425 -39.74 -3.74 -2.79
N ARG A 426 -38.52 -3.51 -3.31
CA ARG A 426 -37.74 -4.53 -4.03
C ARG A 426 -36.23 -4.32 -3.85
N LYS A 427 -35.50 -5.43 -3.73
CA LYS A 427 -34.04 -5.47 -3.57
C LYS A 427 -33.41 -6.11 -4.80
N PHE A 428 -32.57 -5.37 -5.51
CA PHE A 428 -31.68 -5.89 -6.56
C PHE A 428 -30.24 -5.92 -6.04
N VAL A 429 -29.44 -6.88 -6.48
CA VAL A 429 -28.04 -7.03 -6.01
C VAL A 429 -27.07 -7.12 -7.19
N PHE A 430 -26.13 -6.17 -7.27
CA PHE A 430 -24.99 -6.22 -8.19
C PHE A 430 -23.71 -6.59 -7.43
N VAL A 431 -23.19 -7.79 -7.69
CA VAL A 431 -21.95 -8.33 -7.09
C VAL A 431 -20.97 -8.76 -8.18
N GLN A 432 -19.71 -8.94 -7.79
CA GLN A 432 -18.64 -9.52 -8.62
C GLN A 432 -19.13 -10.81 -9.28
N GLU A 433 -18.72 -11.05 -10.54
CA GLU A 433 -19.15 -12.21 -11.34
C GLU A 433 -19.08 -13.54 -10.57
N SER A 434 -17.95 -13.81 -9.91
CA SER A 434 -17.71 -15.04 -9.15
C SER A 434 -18.63 -15.23 -7.94
N LEU A 435 -19.28 -14.18 -7.44
CA LEU A 435 -20.24 -14.24 -6.32
C LEU A 435 -21.71 -14.34 -6.79
N LYS A 436 -22.03 -14.07 -8.06
CA LYS A 436 -23.42 -14.06 -8.56
C LYS A 436 -24.16 -15.37 -8.24
N SER A 437 -23.57 -16.53 -8.57
CA SER A 437 -24.16 -17.85 -8.33
C SER A 437 -24.51 -18.13 -6.87
N LEU A 438 -23.77 -17.53 -5.93
CA LEU A 438 -23.98 -17.69 -4.49
C LEU A 438 -25.04 -16.72 -3.96
N PHE A 439 -25.00 -15.45 -4.37
CA PHE A 439 -26.00 -14.45 -3.97
C PHE A 439 -27.37 -14.72 -4.61
N ALA A 440 -27.42 -15.28 -5.81
CA ALA A 440 -28.65 -15.67 -6.51
C ALA A 440 -29.43 -16.81 -5.82
N LEU A 441 -28.86 -17.45 -4.79
CA LEU A 441 -29.62 -18.38 -3.94
C LEU A 441 -30.57 -17.69 -2.95
N ARG A 442 -30.41 -16.37 -2.74
CA ARG A 442 -31.17 -15.59 -1.75
C ARG A 442 -31.74 -14.28 -2.31
N TYR A 443 -31.07 -13.66 -3.27
CA TYR A 443 -31.38 -12.32 -3.76
C TYR A 443 -31.59 -12.27 -5.28
N GLU A 444 -32.31 -11.26 -5.76
CA GLU A 444 -32.42 -10.96 -7.18
C GLU A 444 -31.12 -10.31 -7.68
N VAL A 445 -30.19 -11.15 -8.14
CA VAL A 445 -28.90 -10.70 -8.69
C VAL A 445 -29.08 -10.18 -10.11
N VAL A 446 -28.47 -9.03 -10.40
CA VAL A 446 -28.60 -8.33 -11.69
C VAL A 446 -27.27 -8.13 -12.40
N ASP A 447 -27.33 -7.90 -13.71
CA ASP A 447 -26.15 -7.70 -14.57
C ASP A 447 -25.73 -6.23 -14.71
N ARG A 448 -24.52 -6.01 -15.25
CA ARG A 448 -23.89 -4.68 -15.35
C ARG A 448 -24.73 -3.63 -16.09
N GLY A 449 -25.58 -4.06 -17.03
CA GLY A 449 -26.49 -3.19 -17.79
C GLY A 449 -27.87 -2.97 -17.16
N PHE A 450 -28.10 -3.41 -15.91
CA PHE A 450 -29.38 -3.25 -15.24
C PHE A 450 -29.62 -1.82 -14.75
N ASP A 451 -30.73 -1.20 -15.15
CA ASP A 451 -31.06 0.18 -14.78
C ASP A 451 -32.49 0.38 -14.24
N ASP A 452 -33.26 -0.69 -14.02
CA ASP A 452 -34.65 -0.62 -13.55
C ASP A 452 -34.77 -0.51 -12.02
N PHE A 453 -34.12 0.52 -11.46
CA PHE A 453 -34.11 0.82 -10.03
C PHE A 453 -34.31 2.32 -9.78
N ASP A 454 -34.86 2.66 -8.62
CA ASP A 454 -35.16 4.03 -8.23
C ASP A 454 -33.97 4.65 -7.48
N TYR A 455 -33.34 3.88 -6.58
CA TYR A 455 -32.16 4.26 -5.81
C TYR A 455 -31.09 3.16 -5.81
N CYS A 456 -29.82 3.55 -5.62
CA CYS A 456 -28.72 2.61 -5.41
C CYS A 456 -27.89 2.95 -4.17
N LEU A 457 -27.28 1.93 -3.56
CA LEU A 457 -26.47 2.00 -2.34
C LEU A 457 -25.30 1.02 -2.42
N SER A 458 -24.08 1.45 -2.08
CA SER A 458 -22.96 0.53 -1.96
C SER A 458 -23.04 -0.36 -0.71
N LEU A 459 -22.59 -1.62 -0.80
CA LEU A 459 -22.63 -2.60 0.30
C LEU A 459 -22.01 -2.08 1.61
N PRO A 460 -20.82 -1.45 1.62
CA PRO A 460 -20.21 -0.96 2.87
C PRO A 460 -20.90 0.28 3.46
N SER A 461 -21.86 0.89 2.75
CA SER A 461 -22.72 1.96 3.30
C SER A 461 -23.96 1.43 4.03
N LEU A 462 -24.34 0.16 3.88
CA LEU A 462 -25.58 -0.35 4.50
C LEU A 462 -25.60 -0.19 6.03
N PRO A 463 -24.52 -0.39 6.81
CA PRO A 463 -24.54 -0.17 8.25
C PRO A 463 -24.84 1.28 8.66
N TYR A 464 -24.38 2.26 7.87
CA TYR A 464 -24.69 3.68 8.08
C TYR A 464 -26.17 3.97 7.77
N VAL A 465 -26.66 3.50 6.62
CA VAL A 465 -28.06 3.65 6.22
C VAL A 465 -29.02 3.00 7.22
N LEU A 466 -28.65 1.85 7.79
CA LEU A 466 -29.44 1.15 8.80
C LEU A 466 -29.34 1.78 10.20
N GLY A 467 -28.31 2.60 10.47
CA GLY A 467 -28.07 3.17 11.81
C GLY A 467 -27.47 2.17 12.80
N ILE A 468 -26.62 1.24 12.35
CA ILE A 468 -25.99 0.21 13.18
C ILE A 468 -25.16 0.87 14.29
N SER A 469 -25.63 0.76 15.54
CA SER A 469 -25.04 1.45 16.70
C SER A 469 -24.35 0.51 17.70
N MET A 470 -24.75 -0.75 17.79
CA MET A 470 -24.23 -1.71 18.77
C MET A 470 -23.83 -3.05 18.15
N LEU A 471 -23.00 -3.82 18.88
CA LEU A 471 -22.37 -5.04 18.36
C LEU A 471 -23.37 -6.11 17.94
N ALA A 472 -24.50 -6.28 18.64
CA ALA A 472 -25.49 -7.29 18.27
C ALA A 472 -26.15 -6.99 16.92
N ASP A 473 -26.32 -5.71 16.55
CA ASP A 473 -26.84 -5.31 15.23
C ASP A 473 -25.82 -5.60 14.12
N PHE A 474 -24.52 -5.44 14.41
CA PHE A 474 -23.44 -5.75 13.46
C PHE A 474 -23.19 -7.27 13.31
N ALA A 475 -23.36 -8.02 14.41
CA ALA A 475 -23.31 -9.48 14.43
C ALA A 475 -24.62 -10.13 13.93
N HIS A 476 -25.69 -9.36 13.78
CA HIS A 476 -26.98 -9.84 13.28
C HIS A 476 -26.83 -10.53 11.93
N ASN A 477 -27.49 -11.68 11.78
CA ASN A 477 -27.43 -12.54 10.59
C ASN A 477 -25.99 -12.82 10.09
N ALA A 478 -25.00 -12.95 10.99
CA ALA A 478 -23.64 -13.32 10.61
C ALA A 478 -23.60 -14.59 9.72
N SER A 479 -24.53 -15.52 9.93
CA SER A 479 -24.73 -16.77 9.18
C SER A 479 -25.85 -16.71 8.12
N TYR A 480 -26.08 -15.57 7.45
CA TYR A 480 -27.24 -15.35 6.54
C TYR A 480 -27.35 -16.30 5.32
N LEU A 481 -26.30 -17.06 4.98
CA LEU A 481 -26.31 -18.09 3.93
C LEU A 481 -26.44 -19.52 4.50
N GLN A 482 -26.50 -19.68 5.83
CA GLN A 482 -26.72 -20.97 6.48
C GLN A 482 -28.06 -21.59 6.04
N GLY A 483 -28.07 -22.90 5.80
CA GLY A 483 -29.25 -23.64 5.35
C GLY A 483 -29.66 -23.40 3.89
N VAL A 484 -29.25 -22.30 3.27
CA VAL A 484 -29.59 -21.95 1.87
C VAL A 484 -29.12 -23.03 0.88
N LEU A 485 -27.92 -23.58 1.08
CA LEU A 485 -27.42 -24.72 0.30
C LEU A 485 -28.29 -25.98 0.48
N ARG A 486 -28.65 -26.32 1.72
CA ARG A 486 -29.47 -27.51 2.04
C ARG A 486 -30.89 -27.41 1.49
N ALA A 487 -31.46 -26.21 1.45
CA ALA A 487 -32.77 -25.94 0.86
C ALA A 487 -32.79 -26.14 -0.67
N ARG A 488 -31.62 -26.06 -1.34
CA ARG A 488 -31.47 -26.44 -2.75
C ARG A 488 -31.36 -27.94 -2.94
N GLU A 489 -30.66 -28.66 -2.06
CA GLU A 489 -30.53 -30.12 -2.13
C GLU A 489 -31.88 -30.83 -1.92
N SER A 490 -32.68 -30.39 -0.94
CA SER A 490 -34.02 -30.94 -0.72
C SER A 490 -34.97 -30.67 -1.88
N LYS A 491 -34.98 -29.47 -2.45
CA LYS A 491 -35.77 -29.14 -3.66
C LYS A 491 -35.21 -29.79 -4.94
N GLY A 492 -33.93 -30.15 -4.97
CA GLY A 492 -33.28 -30.82 -6.09
C GLY A 492 -33.82 -32.24 -6.39
N ALA A 493 -34.57 -32.82 -5.47
CA ALA A 493 -35.33 -34.05 -5.69
C ALA A 493 -36.56 -33.83 -6.59
N ASP A 494 -37.30 -32.73 -6.38
CA ASP A 494 -38.61 -32.45 -7.01
C ASP A 494 -38.57 -31.46 -8.19
N LEU A 495 -37.43 -30.79 -8.43
CA LEU A 495 -37.25 -29.82 -9.55
C LEU A 495 -37.14 -30.50 -10.94
N ALA A 496 -38.14 -31.31 -11.27
CA ALA A 496 -38.42 -31.83 -12.60
C ALA A 496 -39.65 -31.14 -13.25
N ASN A 497 -40.47 -30.39 -12.49
CA ASN A 497 -41.65 -29.65 -12.99
C ASN A 497 -42.05 -28.49 -12.05
N VAL A 498 -41.44 -27.30 -12.19
CA VAL A 498 -42.02 -26.03 -11.68
C VAL A 498 -41.58 -24.87 -12.59
N ASP A 499 -42.53 -24.09 -13.12
CA ASP A 499 -42.27 -22.85 -13.88
C ASP A 499 -41.91 -21.66 -12.97
N SER A 500 -41.19 -20.68 -13.53
CA SER A 500 -40.51 -19.58 -12.82
C SER A 500 -41.42 -18.44 -12.30
N ALA A 501 -42.62 -18.75 -11.80
CA ALA A 501 -43.66 -17.77 -11.51
C ALA A 501 -44.08 -17.57 -10.04
N ASN A 502 -43.75 -18.49 -9.11
CA ASN A 502 -44.26 -18.45 -7.72
C ASN A 502 -43.20 -18.75 -6.65
N LEU A 503 -42.51 -17.72 -6.16
CA LEU A 503 -41.64 -17.79 -4.96
C LEU A 503 -41.89 -16.68 -3.92
N ASN A 504 -42.87 -15.79 -4.12
CA ASN A 504 -43.16 -14.65 -3.23
C ASN A 504 -44.08 -14.98 -2.03
N SER A 505 -44.28 -16.26 -1.68
CA SER A 505 -45.20 -16.66 -0.61
C SER A 505 -44.68 -17.83 0.23
N ALA A 506 -43.64 -17.55 1.03
CA ALA A 506 -43.18 -18.45 2.09
C ALA A 506 -42.75 -17.62 3.30
N ASN A 507 -43.72 -17.24 4.16
CA ASN A 507 -43.40 -16.76 5.50
C ASN A 507 -42.65 -17.88 6.24
N LEU A 508 -41.40 -17.62 6.61
CA LEU A 508 -40.69 -18.43 7.61
C LEU A 508 -41.01 -17.83 8.97
N ASP A 509 -41.81 -18.54 9.77
CA ASP A 509 -42.29 -18.05 11.06
C ASP A 509 -41.11 -17.66 11.99
N SER A 510 -41.23 -16.49 12.61
CA SER A 510 -40.17 -15.86 13.41
C SER A 510 -39.80 -16.63 14.69
N ALA A 511 -40.55 -17.67 15.05
CA ALA A 511 -40.41 -18.42 16.30
C ALA A 511 -39.12 -19.27 16.44
N ASN A 512 -38.43 -19.58 15.34
CA ASN A 512 -37.22 -20.42 15.36
C ASN A 512 -35.90 -19.64 15.45
N VAL A 513 -35.95 -18.31 15.57
CA VAL A 513 -34.73 -17.49 15.78
C VAL A 513 -34.40 -17.34 17.27
N ASP A 514 -35.42 -17.28 18.14
CA ASP A 514 -35.24 -16.99 19.57
C ASP A 514 -34.49 -18.08 20.36
N SER A 515 -34.57 -19.35 19.94
CA SER A 515 -33.85 -20.44 20.61
C SER A 515 -32.33 -20.34 20.45
N ALA A 516 -31.83 -19.74 19.37
CA ALA A 516 -30.40 -19.48 19.17
C ALA A 516 -29.91 -18.23 19.95
N ASN A 517 -30.81 -17.33 20.34
CA ASN A 517 -30.50 -16.13 21.10
C ASN A 517 -30.49 -16.36 22.63
N ALA A 518 -31.08 -17.47 23.11
CA ALA A 518 -31.18 -17.78 24.54
C ALA A 518 -29.80 -17.96 25.20
N ASP A 519 -28.89 -18.70 24.55
CA ASP A 519 -27.54 -19.00 25.08
C ASP A 519 -26.60 -17.78 25.11
N PHE A 520 -26.92 -16.70 24.40
CA PHE A 520 -26.10 -15.47 24.43
C PHE A 520 -26.29 -14.67 25.72
N ARG A 521 -27.54 -14.50 26.18
CA ARG A 521 -27.88 -13.58 27.28
C ARG A 521 -27.25 -13.95 28.63
N HIS A 522 -26.93 -15.21 28.85
CA HIS A 522 -26.42 -15.68 30.15
C HIS A 522 -24.89 -15.50 30.33
N CYS A 523 -24.20 -14.94 29.33
CA CYS A 523 -22.81 -14.50 29.47
C CYS A 523 -22.67 -12.99 29.76
N GLU A 524 -23.64 -12.17 29.36
CA GLU A 524 -23.53 -10.70 29.42
C GLU A 524 -23.63 -10.15 30.85
N GLU A 525 -24.41 -10.78 31.73
CA GLU A 525 -24.65 -10.38 33.13
C GLU A 525 -23.38 -10.36 34.01
N ARG A 526 -22.24 -10.90 33.55
CA ARG A 526 -20.94 -10.83 34.23
C ARG A 526 -20.02 -9.70 33.75
N SER A 527 -20.37 -9.01 32.67
CA SER A 527 -19.60 -7.87 32.14
C SER A 527 -19.95 -6.57 32.88
N ASP A 528 -21.24 -6.33 33.09
CA ASP A 528 -21.75 -5.02 33.51
C ASP A 528 -21.39 -4.64 34.96
N GLU A 529 -21.36 -5.63 35.87
CA GLU A 529 -20.90 -5.42 37.25
C GLU A 529 -19.43 -4.98 37.34
N ALA A 530 -18.58 -5.39 36.39
CA ALA A 530 -17.17 -5.02 36.37
C ALA A 530 -16.99 -3.55 35.94
N ILE A 531 -17.73 -3.12 34.92
CA ILE A 531 -17.65 -1.77 34.35
C ILE A 531 -18.05 -0.71 35.39
N HIS A 532 -19.04 -0.99 36.23
CA HIS A 532 -19.55 -0.01 37.20
C HIS A 532 -18.70 0.19 38.47
N LYS A 533 -17.73 -0.70 38.76
CA LYS A 533 -16.89 -0.63 39.97
C LYS A 533 -15.50 0.01 39.76
N GLN A 534 -15.03 0.15 38.52
CA GLN A 534 -13.71 0.73 38.23
C GLN A 534 -13.67 2.28 38.21
N ALA A 535 -14.81 2.93 38.45
CA ALA A 535 -14.98 4.40 38.40
C ALA A 535 -14.53 5.16 39.67
N LYS A 536 -13.97 4.48 40.67
CA LYS A 536 -13.33 5.10 41.85
C LYS A 536 -11.96 4.47 42.06
N GLY A 537 -10.94 5.33 42.20
CA GLY A 537 -9.54 4.91 42.30
C GLY A 537 -9.15 4.35 43.66
N GLU A 538 -7.88 3.92 43.73
CA GLU A 538 -7.19 3.32 44.89
C GLU A 538 -7.68 1.92 45.30
N VAL A 539 -6.84 0.90 45.05
CA VAL A 539 -6.05 0.20 46.08
C VAL A 539 -5.28 -0.97 45.43
N SER A 540 -4.09 -1.30 45.97
CA SER A 540 -3.26 -2.43 45.55
C SER A 540 -3.45 -3.64 46.46
N LEU A 541 -3.86 -4.78 45.91
CA LEU A 541 -3.57 -6.13 46.42
C LEU A 541 -3.19 -7.03 45.23
N ALA A 542 -2.10 -7.81 45.24
CA ALA A 542 -1.66 -8.84 46.20
C ALA A 542 -2.48 -10.13 46.06
N ILE A 543 -1.85 -11.17 45.50
CA ILE A 543 -2.47 -12.47 45.21
C ILE A 543 -2.52 -13.31 46.48
N HIS A 544 -3.71 -13.51 47.03
CA HIS A 544 -3.97 -14.59 47.99
C HIS A 544 -4.60 -15.79 47.26
N ARG A 545 -4.05 -16.97 47.51
CA ARG A 545 -4.70 -18.26 47.21
C ARG A 545 -5.45 -18.69 48.46
N ASP A 546 -6.72 -19.05 48.31
CA ASP A 546 -7.40 -19.99 49.21
C ASP A 546 -8.50 -20.70 48.43
N THR A 547 -8.55 -22.03 48.56
CA THR A 547 -9.57 -22.91 47.99
C THR A 547 -9.94 -23.96 49.03
N PRO A 548 -11.20 -24.08 49.47
CA PRO A 548 -11.58 -25.05 50.48
C PRO A 548 -11.62 -26.48 49.90
N GLU A 549 -11.05 -27.44 50.62
CA GLU A 549 -11.15 -28.87 50.30
C GLU A 549 -12.55 -29.43 50.64
N PRO A 550 -13.18 -30.22 49.76
CA PRO A 550 -14.27 -31.11 50.12
C PRO A 550 -13.73 -32.46 50.63
N THR A 551 -14.22 -32.92 51.79
CA THR A 551 -13.72 -34.11 52.50
C THR A 551 -14.01 -35.44 51.81
N HIS A 552 -13.07 -36.38 51.89
CA HIS A 552 -13.24 -37.77 51.42
C HIS A 552 -14.46 -38.50 52.01
N GLN A 553 -15.25 -39.13 51.13
CA GLN A 553 -15.96 -40.38 51.41
C GLN A 553 -15.76 -41.33 50.22
N SER A 554 -15.45 -42.60 50.50
CA SER A 554 -15.04 -43.57 49.48
C SER A 554 -16.13 -44.61 49.21
N PRO A 555 -16.65 -44.72 47.97
CA PRO A 555 -17.39 -45.89 47.51
C PRO A 555 -16.45 -47.04 47.13
N SER A 556 -16.95 -48.28 47.23
CA SER A 556 -16.20 -49.51 46.93
C SER A 556 -15.87 -49.70 45.44
N HIS A 557 -14.71 -50.29 45.14
CA HIS A 557 -14.37 -50.74 43.79
C HIS A 557 -15.38 -51.76 43.23
N THR A 558 -16.05 -51.41 42.13
CA THR A 558 -16.65 -52.37 41.20
C THR A 558 -15.93 -52.29 39.86
N SER A 559 -15.42 -53.41 39.36
CA SER A 559 -14.60 -53.47 38.15
C SER A 559 -15.44 -53.38 36.87
N HIS A 560 -15.82 -52.16 36.48
CA HIS A 560 -16.37 -51.93 35.14
C HIS A 560 -15.23 -51.91 34.11
N THR A 561 -15.26 -52.89 33.22
CA THR A 561 -14.41 -52.97 32.02
C THR A 561 -14.52 -51.67 31.22
N PRO A 562 -13.43 -51.12 30.64
CA PRO A 562 -13.54 -49.96 29.78
C PRO A 562 -14.47 -50.28 28.60
N SER A 563 -15.61 -49.59 28.53
CA SER A 563 -16.40 -49.56 27.29
C SER A 563 -15.49 -49.00 26.20
N ALA A 564 -15.38 -49.71 25.07
CA ALA A 564 -14.59 -49.24 23.96
C ALA A 564 -15.18 -47.91 23.46
N GLN A 565 -14.41 -46.82 23.61
CA GLN A 565 -14.78 -45.53 23.04
C GLN A 565 -15.03 -45.73 21.54
N ALA A 566 -16.15 -45.20 21.05
CA ALA A 566 -16.41 -45.16 19.61
C ALA A 566 -15.23 -44.45 18.92
N PRO A 567 -14.76 -44.92 17.74
CA PRO A 567 -13.62 -44.34 17.09
C PRO A 567 -13.92 -42.88 16.73
N LYS A 568 -13.19 -41.93 17.33
CA LYS A 568 -13.36 -40.50 17.07
C LYS A 568 -13.35 -40.23 15.57
N ARG A 569 -14.38 -39.53 15.09
CA ARG A 569 -14.42 -39.03 13.72
C ARG A 569 -13.30 -37.99 13.56
N ALA A 570 -12.43 -38.20 12.59
CA ALA A 570 -11.43 -37.20 12.23
C ALA A 570 -12.12 -35.92 11.72
N LEU A 571 -11.72 -34.76 12.25
CA LEU A 571 -12.24 -33.45 11.83
C LEU A 571 -11.83 -33.16 10.37
N LYS A 572 -12.77 -32.71 9.54
CA LYS A 572 -12.46 -32.10 8.24
C LYS A 572 -12.09 -30.63 8.46
N ILE A 573 -10.81 -30.28 8.29
CA ILE A 573 -10.34 -28.91 8.49
C ILE A 573 -10.02 -28.26 7.15
N GLY A 574 -10.82 -27.27 6.77
CA GLY A 574 -10.53 -26.37 5.65
C GLY A 574 -9.41 -25.41 6.01
N ILE A 575 -8.45 -25.19 5.11
CA ILE A 575 -7.34 -24.26 5.30
C ILE A 575 -7.19 -23.28 4.13
N PHE A 576 -7.05 -21.99 4.43
CA PHE A 576 -6.75 -20.93 3.44
C PHE A 576 -5.74 -19.91 3.96
N PHE A 577 -4.53 -19.93 3.40
CA PHE A 577 -3.36 -19.19 3.93
C PHE A 577 -2.57 -18.47 2.86
N HIS A 578 -3.27 -17.94 1.86
CA HIS A 578 -2.67 -17.12 0.81
C HIS A 578 -3.48 -15.83 0.67
N SER A 579 -3.01 -14.76 1.32
CA SER A 579 -3.45 -13.40 1.02
C SER A 579 -3.27 -13.08 -0.46
N ASN A 580 -4.17 -12.28 -1.03
CA ASN A 580 -4.12 -11.88 -2.43
C ASN A 580 -2.82 -11.09 -2.72
N PRO A 581 -2.00 -11.50 -3.72
CA PRO A 581 -0.67 -10.93 -3.98
C PRO A 581 -0.70 -9.46 -4.39
N ASN A 582 -1.83 -8.97 -4.92
CA ASN A 582 -1.98 -7.60 -5.39
C ASN A 582 -1.97 -6.59 -4.22
N PHE A 583 -2.08 -7.04 -2.97
CA PHE A 583 -1.84 -6.20 -1.79
C PHE A 583 -0.36 -6.24 -1.39
N ALA A 584 0.34 -5.12 -1.53
CA ALA A 584 1.78 -4.98 -1.21
C ALA A 584 2.18 -5.37 0.24
N TYR A 585 1.22 -5.53 1.15
CA TYR A 585 1.43 -5.92 2.55
C TYR A 585 1.01 -7.36 2.87
N ALA A 586 0.50 -8.11 1.88
CA ALA A 586 0.01 -9.49 2.00
C ALA A 586 1.00 -10.42 2.72
N THR A 587 2.24 -10.46 2.22
CA THR A 587 3.31 -11.37 2.65
C THR A 587 3.75 -11.17 4.11
N TYR A 588 3.54 -9.98 4.68
CA TYR A 588 3.91 -9.65 6.07
C TYR A 588 2.75 -9.80 7.05
N LYS A 589 1.50 -9.77 6.57
CA LYS A 589 0.28 -9.94 7.37
C LYS A 589 -0.21 -11.39 7.49
N SER A 590 0.42 -12.33 6.78
CA SER A 590 -0.01 -13.73 6.69
C SER A 590 1.02 -14.71 7.24
N ILE A 591 0.56 -15.78 7.88
CA ILE A 591 1.40 -16.93 8.21
C ILE A 591 1.75 -17.71 6.94
N LYS A 592 3.00 -18.18 6.81
CA LYS A 592 3.39 -19.05 5.69
C LYS A 592 2.69 -20.40 5.79
N LEU A 593 1.99 -20.81 4.73
CA LEU A 593 1.31 -22.11 4.65
C LEU A 593 2.21 -23.31 5.03
N SER A 594 3.49 -23.27 4.63
CA SER A 594 4.48 -24.32 4.95
C SER A 594 4.89 -24.38 6.43
N MET A 595 4.75 -23.28 7.19
CA MET A 595 4.92 -23.28 8.64
C MET A 595 3.71 -23.94 9.31
N LEU A 596 2.50 -23.56 8.88
CA LEU A 596 1.24 -24.09 9.43
C LEU A 596 1.08 -25.60 9.19
N ILE A 597 1.39 -26.10 7.98
CA ILE A 597 1.32 -27.54 7.67
C ILE A 597 2.26 -28.35 8.56
N LYS A 598 3.50 -27.87 8.80
CA LYS A 598 4.45 -28.53 9.71
C LYS A 598 3.94 -28.60 11.15
N CYS A 599 3.23 -27.57 11.60
CA CYS A 599 2.54 -27.60 12.90
C CYS A 599 1.40 -28.63 12.94
N PHE A 600 0.51 -28.66 11.93
CA PHE A 600 -0.53 -29.69 11.84
C PHE A 600 0.06 -31.11 11.82
N GLU A 601 1.11 -31.37 11.03
CA GLU A 601 1.80 -32.67 11.06
C GLU A 601 2.28 -33.07 12.46
N GLN A 602 2.88 -32.14 13.19
CA GLN A 602 3.33 -32.36 14.56
C GLN A 602 2.15 -32.66 15.49
N TRP A 603 1.05 -31.93 15.36
CA TRP A 603 -0.15 -32.10 16.17
C TRP A 603 -0.86 -33.44 15.89
N ARG A 604 -0.92 -33.89 14.63
CA ARG A 604 -1.40 -35.24 14.29
C ARG A 604 -0.49 -36.34 14.85
N LYS A 605 0.83 -36.16 14.80
CA LYS A 605 1.80 -37.07 15.45
C LYS A 605 1.66 -37.10 16.98
N GLN A 606 0.93 -36.15 17.57
CA GLN A 606 0.58 -36.05 19.00
C GLN A 606 -0.85 -36.53 19.33
N GLY A 607 -1.59 -37.08 18.37
CA GLY A 607 -2.88 -37.76 18.59
C GLY A 607 -4.13 -37.07 18.04
N LEU A 608 -4.04 -35.82 17.57
CA LEU A 608 -5.18 -35.11 16.97
C LEU A 608 -5.63 -35.76 15.65
N ALA A 609 -6.90 -36.11 15.54
CA ALA A 609 -7.48 -36.78 14.37
C ALA A 609 -8.15 -35.79 13.41
N PHE A 610 -7.55 -35.54 12.25
CA PHE A 610 -8.12 -34.66 11.22
C PHE A 610 -7.61 -34.96 9.80
N THR A 611 -8.33 -34.41 8.82
CA THR A 611 -7.96 -34.32 7.39
C THR A 611 -7.88 -32.85 6.99
N LEU A 612 -6.92 -32.48 6.12
CA LEU A 612 -6.77 -31.09 5.67
C LEU A 612 -7.28 -30.91 4.26
N HIS A 613 -8.00 -29.81 4.05
CA HIS A 613 -8.63 -29.44 2.78
C HIS A 613 -8.13 -28.05 2.41
N CYS A 614 -7.22 -27.96 1.44
CA CYS A 614 -6.77 -26.69 0.89
C CYS A 614 -7.92 -26.07 0.09
N LEU A 615 -8.53 -25.03 0.63
CA LEU A 615 -9.55 -24.26 -0.03
C LEU A 615 -8.89 -23.32 -1.05
N GLN A 616 -9.56 -23.04 -2.17
CA GLN A 616 -9.19 -21.92 -3.05
C GLN A 616 -10.47 -21.25 -3.57
N PRO A 617 -11.13 -20.42 -2.74
CA PRO A 617 -12.46 -19.89 -3.06
C PRO A 617 -12.47 -18.89 -4.23
N GLU A 618 -11.29 -18.36 -4.61
CA GLU A 618 -11.09 -17.51 -5.78
C GLU A 618 -10.86 -18.38 -7.05
N PRO A 619 -11.63 -18.21 -8.13
CA PRO A 619 -11.39 -18.89 -9.41
C PRO A 619 -9.99 -18.56 -9.95
N LEU A 620 -9.27 -19.53 -10.52
CA LEU A 620 -7.89 -19.35 -10.99
C LEU A 620 -7.75 -18.18 -11.99
N GLU A 621 -8.76 -17.96 -12.82
CA GLU A 621 -8.82 -16.90 -13.83
C GLU A 621 -9.02 -15.49 -13.24
N SER A 622 -9.47 -15.38 -11.98
CA SER A 622 -9.58 -14.10 -11.27
C SER A 622 -8.25 -13.60 -10.67
N ILE A 623 -7.21 -14.45 -10.67
CA ILE A 623 -5.88 -14.10 -10.17
C ILE A 623 -5.08 -13.48 -11.31
N SER A 624 -5.02 -12.15 -11.35
CA SER A 624 -4.34 -11.38 -12.40
C SER A 624 -2.84 -11.64 -12.51
N ASP A 625 -2.19 -12.03 -11.41
CA ASP A 625 -0.74 -12.28 -11.37
C ASP A 625 -0.36 -13.73 -11.67
N LYS A 626 0.23 -13.93 -12.85
CA LYS A 626 0.79 -15.20 -13.31
C LYS A 626 2.00 -15.67 -12.49
N HIS A 627 2.72 -14.75 -11.82
CA HIS A 627 3.84 -15.11 -10.94
C HIS A 627 3.31 -15.80 -9.68
N CYS A 628 2.34 -15.21 -8.98
CA CYS A 628 1.71 -15.82 -7.82
C CYS A 628 0.98 -17.13 -8.14
N VAL A 629 0.32 -17.27 -9.30
CA VAL A 629 -0.24 -18.58 -9.72
C VAL A 629 0.86 -19.64 -9.84
N LYS A 630 2.03 -19.27 -10.39
CA LYS A 630 3.19 -20.17 -10.49
C LYS A 630 3.81 -20.46 -9.12
N GLU A 631 4.04 -19.45 -8.28
CA GLU A 631 4.58 -19.62 -6.92
C GLU A 631 3.64 -20.44 -6.03
N ARG A 632 2.32 -20.29 -6.15
CA ARG A 632 1.31 -21.14 -5.49
C ARG A 632 1.38 -22.58 -5.97
N ALA A 633 1.44 -22.81 -7.28
CA ALA A 633 1.58 -24.16 -7.84
C ALA A 633 2.90 -24.83 -7.44
N THR A 634 4.01 -24.08 -7.47
CA THR A 634 5.32 -24.50 -6.96
C THR A 634 5.26 -24.79 -5.46
N THR A 635 4.72 -23.91 -4.62
CA THR A 635 4.58 -24.13 -3.17
C THR A 635 3.77 -25.39 -2.86
N ILE A 636 2.67 -25.65 -3.59
CA ILE A 636 1.86 -26.85 -3.42
C ILE A 636 2.64 -28.10 -3.87
N ALA A 637 3.38 -28.03 -4.99
CA ALA A 637 4.21 -29.13 -5.48
C ALA A 637 5.41 -29.42 -4.56
N GLU A 638 6.07 -28.40 -4.03
CA GLU A 638 7.18 -28.49 -3.05
C GLU A 638 6.68 -29.05 -1.72
N LEU A 639 5.49 -28.63 -1.26
CA LEU A 639 4.85 -29.27 -0.11
C LEU A 639 4.49 -30.74 -0.40
N GLN A 640 4.15 -31.06 -1.66
CA GLN A 640 3.89 -32.43 -2.13
C GLN A 640 5.17 -33.26 -2.37
N SER A 641 6.37 -32.67 -2.40
CA SER A 641 7.66 -33.40 -2.40
C SER A 641 8.27 -33.50 -1.00
N ASP A 642 8.46 -32.37 -0.32
CA ASP A 642 9.31 -32.27 0.87
C ASP A 642 8.72 -32.97 2.11
N ALA A 643 7.39 -33.12 2.16
CA ALA A 643 6.70 -33.88 3.21
C ALA A 643 6.39 -35.34 2.82
N PHE A 644 6.63 -35.73 1.56
CA PHE A 644 6.13 -36.99 1.00
C PHE A 644 7.19 -37.73 0.16
N GLY A 645 8.31 -38.08 0.82
CA GLY A 645 9.45 -38.75 0.18
C GLY A 645 9.14 -39.96 -0.72
N ASP A 646 10.04 -40.18 -1.67
CA ASP A 646 9.86 -40.82 -2.98
C ASP A 646 9.39 -42.29 -2.98
N GLU A 647 8.07 -42.49 -2.99
CA GLU A 647 7.44 -43.69 -3.56
C GLU A 647 6.28 -43.27 -4.47
N ALA A 648 6.60 -42.86 -5.70
CA ALA A 648 5.63 -42.53 -6.75
C ALA A 648 5.08 -43.79 -7.43
N ASP A 649 4.55 -44.75 -6.66
CA ASP A 649 4.00 -45.99 -7.20
C ASP A 649 2.60 -45.77 -7.80
N SER A 650 2.49 -46.01 -9.11
CA SER A 650 1.29 -45.83 -9.96
C SER A 650 0.67 -44.42 -9.93
N GLY A 651 1.05 -43.59 -10.90
CA GLY A 651 0.41 -42.28 -11.13
C GLY A 651 -1.05 -42.40 -11.60
N GLN A 652 -2.01 -42.45 -10.67
CA GLN A 652 -3.40 -42.13 -10.99
C GLN A 652 -3.52 -40.63 -11.26
N LYS A 653 -3.89 -40.26 -12.50
CA LYS A 653 -4.28 -38.89 -12.83
C LYS A 653 -5.48 -38.48 -11.97
N ILE A 654 -5.29 -37.60 -11.00
CA ILE A 654 -6.39 -36.91 -10.28
C ILE A 654 -6.89 -35.69 -11.10
N PHE A 655 -6.86 -35.83 -12.42
CA PHE A 655 -7.58 -35.01 -13.39
C PHE A 655 -8.37 -35.98 -14.25
N GLY A 656 -9.63 -36.18 -13.88
CA GLY A 656 -10.62 -36.76 -14.77
C GLY A 656 -11.24 -35.63 -15.59
N ASP A 657 -11.11 -35.71 -16.91
CA ASP A 657 -11.76 -34.76 -17.81
C ASP A 657 -13.28 -34.99 -17.78
N ILE A 658 -14.00 -34.16 -17.02
CA ILE A 658 -15.47 -34.09 -17.05
C ILE A 658 -15.83 -33.02 -18.08
N ASP A 659 -15.98 -33.47 -19.32
CA ASP A 659 -16.32 -32.60 -20.45
C ASP A 659 -17.86 -32.50 -20.63
N SER A 660 -18.32 -31.32 -21.04
CA SER A 660 -19.72 -30.90 -21.15
C SER A 660 -20.55 -30.84 -19.84
N GLY A 661 -21.49 -29.89 -19.77
CA GLY A 661 -22.31 -29.64 -18.57
C GLY A 661 -23.40 -30.69 -18.27
N ALA A 662 -23.51 -31.77 -19.04
CA ALA A 662 -24.59 -32.74 -18.92
C ALA A 662 -24.45 -33.68 -17.70
N ASP A 663 -23.23 -34.12 -17.37
CA ASP A 663 -23.02 -35.12 -16.31
C ASP A 663 -23.05 -34.53 -14.88
N PHE A 664 -22.92 -33.21 -14.71
CA PHE A 664 -22.98 -32.59 -13.37
C PHE A 664 -24.36 -32.74 -12.72
N ALA A 665 -25.44 -32.57 -13.50
CA ALA A 665 -26.82 -32.80 -13.04
C ALA A 665 -27.11 -34.28 -12.70
N LYS A 666 -26.28 -35.20 -13.21
CA LYS A 666 -26.35 -36.64 -12.97
C LYS A 666 -25.58 -37.01 -11.70
N ALA A 667 -24.41 -36.40 -11.49
CA ALA A 667 -23.60 -36.55 -10.28
C ALA A 667 -24.37 -36.15 -9.02
N CYS A 668 -25.11 -35.03 -9.04
CA CYS A 668 -25.91 -34.57 -7.89
C CYS A 668 -27.08 -35.50 -7.51
N LYS A 669 -27.53 -36.41 -8.40
CA LYS A 669 -28.63 -37.36 -8.10
C LYS A 669 -28.16 -38.68 -7.48
N THR A 670 -26.85 -38.89 -7.38
CA THR A 670 -26.27 -39.92 -6.53
C THR A 670 -25.59 -39.25 -5.35
N SER A 671 -25.87 -39.71 -4.11
CA SER A 671 -25.04 -39.31 -2.97
C SER A 671 -23.57 -39.54 -3.31
N ALA A 672 -22.71 -38.56 -3.03
CA ALA A 672 -21.31 -38.54 -3.42
C ALA A 672 -20.54 -39.67 -2.72
N LYS A 673 -20.64 -40.88 -3.27
CA LYS A 673 -19.94 -42.05 -2.74
C LYS A 673 -18.45 -41.77 -2.84
N PRO A 674 -17.69 -41.85 -1.73
CA PRO A 674 -16.25 -41.72 -1.81
C PRO A 674 -15.73 -42.75 -2.80
N ALA A 675 -14.75 -42.36 -3.62
CA ALA A 675 -14.03 -43.29 -4.48
C ALA A 675 -13.64 -44.52 -3.65
N LYS A 676 -14.01 -45.72 -4.13
CA LYS A 676 -14.12 -46.98 -3.37
C LYS A 676 -13.19 -46.98 -2.16
N THR A 677 -13.76 -47.01 -0.96
CA THR A 677 -13.01 -47.13 0.30
C THR A 677 -11.90 -48.16 0.11
N ALA A 678 -10.65 -47.69 0.16
CA ALA A 678 -9.53 -48.59 0.32
C ALA A 678 -9.83 -49.49 1.52
N LYS A 679 -9.30 -50.73 1.50
CA LYS A 679 -9.27 -51.53 2.73
C LYS A 679 -8.60 -50.67 3.82
N PRO A 680 -8.94 -50.84 5.11
CA PRO A 680 -8.31 -50.09 6.19
C PRO A 680 -6.82 -50.46 6.27
N ASP A 681 -6.02 -49.76 5.47
CA ASP A 681 -4.59 -49.94 5.36
C ASP A 681 -3.89 -49.46 6.62
N LYS A 682 -2.62 -49.85 6.77
CA LYS A 682 -1.77 -49.47 7.91
C LYS A 682 -1.29 -48.00 7.81
N LEU A 683 -2.17 -47.11 7.32
CA LEU A 683 -1.89 -45.77 6.81
C LEU A 683 -1.82 -44.67 7.90
N GLY A 684 -1.61 -45.06 9.16
CA GLY A 684 -1.59 -44.16 10.32
C GLY A 684 -0.38 -43.21 10.42
N LYS A 685 0.24 -42.79 9.31
CA LYS A 685 1.55 -42.10 9.30
C LYS A 685 1.72 -40.85 8.42
N ARG A 686 0.94 -40.65 7.36
CA ARG A 686 1.08 -39.47 6.45
C ARG A 686 -0.15 -38.57 6.49
N LEU A 687 0.08 -37.26 6.47
CA LEU A 687 -0.94 -36.21 6.36
C LEU A 687 -1.62 -36.28 4.98
N THR A 688 -2.90 -35.92 4.87
CA THR A 688 -3.60 -35.85 3.58
C THR A 688 -4.06 -34.42 3.37
N LEU A 689 -3.72 -33.86 2.22
CA LEU A 689 -4.12 -32.52 1.79
C LEU A 689 -4.93 -32.62 0.51
N HIS A 690 -6.23 -32.32 0.59
CA HIS A 690 -7.12 -32.27 -0.58
C HIS A 690 -7.05 -30.88 -1.23
N THR A 691 -7.13 -30.81 -2.56
CA THR A 691 -7.23 -29.56 -3.34
C THR A 691 -8.45 -29.61 -4.25
N TYR A 692 -8.95 -28.45 -4.68
CA TYR A 692 -10.20 -28.34 -5.44
C TYR A 692 -10.04 -27.37 -6.62
N LYS A 693 -10.58 -27.74 -7.79
CA LYS A 693 -10.77 -26.81 -8.92
C LYS A 693 -12.18 -26.23 -8.82
N LEU A 694 -12.28 -24.97 -8.41
CA LEU A 694 -13.54 -24.27 -8.16
C LEU A 694 -13.81 -23.25 -9.28
N ARG A 695 -15.05 -23.16 -9.78
CA ARG A 695 -15.45 -22.24 -10.86
C ARG A 695 -15.88 -20.88 -10.34
N ASP A 696 -16.54 -20.87 -9.18
CA ASP A 696 -17.12 -19.70 -8.54
C ASP A 696 -17.20 -19.88 -7.01
N PHE A 697 -17.75 -18.89 -6.31
CA PHE A 697 -17.94 -18.97 -4.86
C PHE A 697 -19.08 -19.90 -4.43
N LEU A 698 -19.93 -20.38 -5.34
CA LEU A 698 -20.94 -21.39 -5.03
C LEU A 698 -20.30 -22.78 -4.90
N ASP A 699 -19.40 -23.16 -5.83
CA ASP A 699 -18.56 -24.34 -5.66
C ASP A 699 -17.75 -24.27 -4.35
N ALA A 700 -17.18 -23.10 -4.05
CA ALA A 700 -16.43 -22.87 -2.82
C ALA A 700 -17.31 -23.03 -1.56
N ALA A 701 -18.54 -22.49 -1.59
CA ALA A 701 -19.50 -22.61 -0.50
C ALA A 701 -19.89 -24.06 -0.24
N SER A 702 -20.07 -24.87 -1.29
CA SER A 702 -20.34 -26.31 -1.18
C SER A 702 -19.19 -27.08 -0.51
N VAL A 703 -17.93 -26.74 -0.80
CA VAL A 703 -16.78 -27.36 -0.12
C VAL A 703 -16.66 -26.89 1.34
N VAL A 704 -16.89 -25.60 1.61
CA VAL A 704 -16.83 -25.04 2.97
C VAL A 704 -17.92 -25.61 3.88
N ALA A 705 -19.15 -25.78 3.38
CA ALA A 705 -20.27 -26.34 4.13
C ALA A 705 -20.08 -27.83 4.54
N GLU A 706 -19.14 -28.52 3.90
CA GLU A 706 -18.75 -29.89 4.23
C GLU A 706 -17.64 -29.97 5.30
N MET A 707 -17.03 -28.85 5.72
CA MET A 707 -15.96 -28.81 6.72
C MET A 707 -16.52 -28.78 8.15
N ASP A 708 -15.78 -29.38 9.09
CA ASP A 708 -16.08 -29.30 10.53
C ASP A 708 -15.48 -28.02 11.15
N LEU A 709 -14.42 -27.46 10.53
CA LEU A 709 -13.78 -26.18 10.88
C LEU A 709 -13.09 -25.58 9.66
N VAL A 710 -13.11 -24.26 9.49
CA VAL A 710 -12.23 -23.53 8.56
C VAL A 710 -11.20 -22.70 9.32
N VAL A 711 -9.92 -22.98 9.13
CA VAL A 711 -8.83 -22.12 9.63
C VAL A 711 -8.33 -21.25 8.48
N SER A 712 -8.20 -19.94 8.68
CA SER A 712 -7.80 -18.99 7.64
C SER A 712 -7.02 -17.82 8.23
N VAL A 713 -6.29 -17.04 7.41
CA VAL A 713 -5.99 -15.64 7.75
C VAL A 713 -7.22 -14.75 7.54
N ASP A 714 -7.11 -13.45 7.87
CA ASP A 714 -8.03 -12.39 7.44
C ASP A 714 -8.27 -12.48 5.91
N SER A 715 -9.42 -13.01 5.50
CA SER A 715 -9.68 -13.39 4.10
C SER A 715 -11.16 -13.69 3.80
N VAL A 716 -11.47 -13.78 2.51
CA VAL A 716 -12.78 -14.23 2.01
C VAL A 716 -13.17 -15.64 2.49
N ALA A 717 -12.21 -16.55 2.72
CA ALA A 717 -12.51 -17.91 3.19
C ALA A 717 -13.08 -17.90 4.62
N ALA A 718 -12.60 -17.01 5.48
CA ALA A 718 -13.14 -16.81 6.82
C ALA A 718 -14.57 -16.23 6.75
N HIS A 719 -14.78 -15.18 5.97
CA HIS A 719 -16.11 -14.57 5.81
C HIS A 719 -17.12 -15.52 5.15
N LEU A 720 -16.70 -16.40 4.23
CA LEU A 720 -17.57 -17.42 3.63
C LEU A 720 -17.98 -18.50 4.64
N ALA A 721 -17.04 -18.98 5.47
CA ALA A 721 -17.36 -19.93 6.54
C ALA A 721 -18.35 -19.33 7.54
N ILE A 722 -18.10 -18.09 7.97
CA ILE A 722 -18.99 -17.31 8.85
C ILE A 722 -20.40 -17.18 8.22
N ALA A 723 -20.50 -16.73 6.96
CA ALA A 723 -21.76 -16.55 6.25
C ALA A 723 -22.58 -17.85 6.13
N LEU A 724 -21.93 -18.99 6.04
CA LEU A 724 -22.57 -20.32 5.98
C LEU A 724 -22.87 -20.93 7.36
N GLY A 725 -22.46 -20.28 8.46
CA GLY A 725 -22.57 -20.82 9.82
C GLY A 725 -21.61 -21.98 10.12
N VAL A 726 -20.50 -22.08 9.38
CA VAL A 726 -19.43 -23.06 9.62
C VAL A 726 -18.44 -22.49 10.65
N PRO A 727 -18.00 -23.27 11.65
CA PRO A 727 -16.99 -22.83 12.61
C PRO A 727 -15.73 -22.32 11.90
N SER A 728 -15.18 -21.20 12.38
CA SER A 728 -14.00 -20.57 11.77
C SER A 728 -12.99 -20.12 12.82
N ALA A 729 -11.71 -20.30 12.49
CA ALA A 729 -10.56 -19.91 13.30
C ALA A 729 -9.65 -18.99 12.47
N VAL A 730 -9.55 -17.71 12.86
CA VAL A 730 -8.96 -16.65 12.05
C VAL A 730 -7.62 -16.22 12.63
N LEU A 731 -6.54 -16.53 11.92
CA LEU A 731 -5.17 -16.26 12.34
C LEU A 731 -4.79 -14.84 11.93
N ALA A 732 -4.83 -13.94 12.91
CA ALA A 732 -4.76 -12.51 12.73
C ALA A 732 -3.33 -11.97 12.98
N TYR A 733 -2.85 -11.16 12.04
CA TYR A 733 -1.65 -10.35 12.24
C TYR A 733 -1.91 -9.24 13.28
N LYS A 734 -0.89 -8.81 14.03
CA LYS A 734 -1.02 -7.98 15.25
C LYS A 734 -1.89 -6.72 15.12
N ARG A 735 -1.87 -6.06 13.96
CA ARG A 735 -2.76 -4.90 13.67
C ARG A 735 -3.82 -5.36 12.68
N TYR A 736 -4.70 -6.23 13.16
CA TYR A 736 -5.83 -6.76 12.40
C TYR A 736 -6.83 -5.67 12.08
N ASP A 737 -7.68 -5.95 11.09
CA ASP A 737 -8.76 -5.05 10.72
C ASP A 737 -9.88 -5.02 11.79
N TRP A 738 -10.55 -3.87 11.91
CA TRP A 738 -11.63 -3.63 12.88
C TRP A 738 -12.80 -4.62 12.75
N ARG A 739 -13.02 -5.20 11.55
CA ARG A 739 -14.03 -6.25 11.28
C ARG A 739 -13.88 -7.46 12.20
N TRP A 740 -12.67 -7.68 12.73
CA TRP A 740 -12.36 -8.77 13.65
C TRP A 740 -12.59 -8.38 15.11
N GLY A 741 -12.19 -7.19 15.57
CA GLY A 741 -12.50 -6.75 16.93
C GLY A 741 -11.68 -5.57 17.44
N GLU A 742 -11.75 -5.32 18.75
CA GLU A 742 -10.88 -4.38 19.45
C GLU A 742 -9.42 -4.85 19.40
N LEU A 743 -8.50 -3.92 19.19
CA LEU A 743 -7.06 -4.19 19.10
C LEU A 743 -6.46 -4.60 20.45
N ALA A 744 -5.27 -5.21 20.41
CA ALA A 744 -4.49 -5.71 21.55
C ALA A 744 -5.03 -6.97 22.27
N HIS A 745 -6.19 -7.50 21.88
CA HIS A 745 -6.60 -8.87 22.27
C HIS A 745 -5.85 -9.93 21.44
N THR A 746 -5.57 -11.10 22.02
CA THR A 746 -4.84 -12.20 21.34
C THR A 746 -5.70 -13.43 21.06
N ARG A 747 -6.76 -13.67 21.84
CA ARG A 747 -7.80 -14.65 21.54
C ARG A 747 -9.17 -14.15 21.97
N PHE A 748 -10.12 -14.12 21.06
CA PHE A 748 -11.46 -13.54 21.26
C PHE A 748 -12.43 -13.99 20.15
N ARG A 749 -13.74 -13.89 20.38
CA ARG A 749 -14.75 -14.08 19.33
C ARG A 749 -14.87 -12.81 18.50
N GLY A 750 -14.81 -12.92 17.18
CA GLY A 750 -14.73 -11.76 16.29
C GLY A 750 -16.06 -11.03 16.08
N PHE A 751 -16.03 -9.70 15.86
CA PHE A 751 -17.22 -8.88 15.65
C PHE A 751 -18.08 -9.36 14.47
N CYS A 752 -17.47 -9.71 13.34
CA CYS A 752 -18.21 -10.26 12.20
C CYS A 752 -18.56 -11.75 12.38
N GLY A 753 -17.91 -12.47 13.30
CA GLY A 753 -18.03 -13.91 13.57
C GLY A 753 -16.66 -14.60 13.77
N GLY A 754 -16.69 -15.90 14.09
CA GLY A 754 -15.50 -16.75 14.24
C GLY A 754 -14.70 -16.57 15.54
N GLU A 755 -13.77 -17.50 15.80
CA GLU A 755 -12.74 -17.37 16.84
C GLU A 755 -11.49 -16.71 16.21
N VAL A 756 -11.02 -15.60 16.76
CA VAL A 756 -9.84 -14.87 16.29
C VAL A 756 -8.63 -15.21 17.18
N PHE A 757 -7.49 -15.47 16.54
CA PHE A 757 -6.21 -15.80 17.16
C PHE A 757 -5.15 -14.81 16.65
N ALA A 758 -4.86 -13.77 17.41
CA ALA A 758 -4.07 -12.63 16.98
C ALA A 758 -2.66 -12.59 17.59
N GLN A 759 -1.69 -12.14 16.79
CA GLN A 759 -0.30 -11.97 17.22
C GLN A 759 -0.15 -10.97 18.38
N SER A 760 0.43 -11.42 19.49
CA SER A 760 0.89 -10.56 20.59
C SER A 760 2.13 -9.72 20.22
N VAL A 761 3.02 -10.28 19.39
CA VAL A 761 4.26 -9.65 18.92
C VAL A 761 4.27 -9.65 17.39
N TYR A 762 4.60 -8.50 16.78
CA TYR A 762 4.60 -8.34 15.33
C TYR A 762 5.45 -9.43 14.65
N GLY A 763 4.87 -10.14 13.68
CA GLY A 763 5.57 -11.16 12.89
C GLY A 763 5.75 -12.52 13.59
N GLU A 764 5.57 -12.59 14.91
CA GLU A 764 5.71 -13.82 15.69
C GLU A 764 4.41 -14.62 15.74
N TRP A 765 4.36 -15.72 14.99
CA TRP A 765 3.17 -16.59 14.91
C TRP A 765 3.11 -17.68 16.00
N GLY A 766 4.10 -17.75 16.89
CA GLY A 766 4.21 -18.82 17.89
C GLY A 766 3.06 -18.88 18.91
N SER A 767 2.59 -17.72 19.40
CA SER A 767 1.42 -17.64 20.30
C SER A 767 0.14 -18.07 19.59
N VAL A 768 -0.14 -17.47 18.42
CA VAL A 768 -1.28 -17.79 17.54
C VAL A 768 -1.41 -19.30 17.28
N LEU A 769 -0.30 -19.97 16.97
CA LEU A 769 -0.28 -21.42 16.72
C LEU A 769 -0.53 -22.26 17.98
N ASN A 770 -0.05 -21.82 19.15
CA ASN A 770 -0.30 -22.51 20.41
C ASN A 770 -1.77 -22.37 20.84
N ASP A 771 -2.36 -21.19 20.69
CA ASP A 771 -3.76 -20.95 21.03
C ASP A 771 -4.70 -21.68 20.05
N LEU A 772 -4.37 -21.71 18.75
CA LEU A 772 -5.06 -22.55 17.76
C LEU A 772 -5.00 -24.03 18.13
N ARG A 773 -3.82 -24.54 18.54
CA ARG A 773 -3.66 -25.94 18.97
C ARG A 773 -4.52 -26.25 20.20
N ALA A 774 -4.57 -25.34 21.18
CA ALA A 774 -5.40 -25.49 22.37
C ALA A 774 -6.90 -25.51 22.00
N TYR A 775 -7.33 -24.68 21.05
CA TYR A 775 -8.70 -24.70 20.52
C TYR A 775 -9.02 -26.03 19.80
N LEU A 776 -8.14 -26.51 18.91
CA LEU A 776 -8.31 -27.80 18.23
C LEU A 776 -8.39 -28.99 19.21
N LEU A 777 -7.61 -28.97 20.29
CA LEU A 777 -7.69 -29.97 21.37
C LEU A 777 -9.03 -29.88 22.12
N SER A 778 -9.57 -28.68 22.34
CA SER A 778 -10.88 -28.53 22.97
C SER A 778 -12.02 -29.07 22.10
N LEU A 779 -11.96 -28.88 20.78
CA LEU A 779 -12.91 -29.47 19.82
C LEU A 779 -12.83 -31.00 19.83
N ASP A 780 -11.63 -31.58 19.69
CA ASP A 780 -11.44 -33.04 19.77
C ASP A 780 -11.95 -33.60 21.12
N SER A 781 -11.79 -32.87 22.23
CA SER A 781 -12.32 -33.30 23.55
C SER A 781 -13.85 -33.27 23.68
N SER A 782 -14.56 -32.59 22.75
CA SER A 782 -16.02 -32.46 22.74
C SER A 782 -16.73 -33.46 21.81
N THR A 783 -15.97 -34.32 21.12
CA THR A 783 -16.45 -35.32 20.13
C THR A 783 -15.95 -36.74 20.43
#